data_AF-A0A3B8Z514-F1
#
_entry.id   AF-A0A3B8Z514-F1
#
_cell.length_a   1.000
_cell.length_b   1.000
_cell.length_c   1.000
_cell.angle_alpha   90.00
_cell.angle_beta   90.00
_cell.angle_gamma   90.00
#
_symmetry.space_group_name_H-M   'P 1'
#
loop_
_entity.id
_entity.type
_entity.pdbx_description
1 polymer ?
#
loop_
_entity_poly.entity_id
_entity_poly.type
_entity_poly.pdbx_seq_one_letter_code
_entity_poly.pdbx_strand_id
1 'polypeptide(L)'
;MSVHWISSLKRLLVTIPLAVSWIIAGTAWSADAPATSSYTEDQFERGEVLYQKECALCHGLELDDGAAPAIVGSTFRKTWSMLGANVAELYNRIATTMPPRQDNFLSEDQNLDILSYLLGRNNVLRGTEALRNDYDYLAAIPIARGDETLDISVSFIEGLYGVEPTGNGPGMNELLNAGNNSDDWLHHNKSYKGIRYSALNEINTSNVDELVQVCAYQMNSRAPLQTGPIVYQGIMYVTDATHTAAINAATCQKIWTHDWTPKDRMVWGNNRGVAIKDGYVVRGTPDGYLFALDSTDGNLLWARQVADPWLGETFTMPPTVFEDMILIGPAGSENAISGWLGAFSLTDGDLIWKFMTVPEAAAGGGESWGNPEGIKLGGGAVWTPLSFDLELGEVYVAVTNPAPDLPAYLRPGDNLYTNCIVALDILTGDLKWYKSIVPNDDHDWDLTQVTPVLKAGVDGVSRDMVATVGKDGVLRTLDKRTHQPLYETPITTILNADIPVTREGVVACPGVTGGVLWSSPAYHPGEKILLTSSIDYCSRFRAAGDVRFIPGQLYMGGDARHEGDMSGWITAVDVESGETRWKHQTEFPNVAAVTTTAGGLAISGTLAGDLLFFDVATGAVLNSIATGAQIGGGNISYSVEGKQHIAVGSGLGMLTIRPPQLGLPRQSSIIVYALPSN
;
A
#
# COMPACT_ATOMS: atom_id res chain seq x y z
N MET A 1 12.78 40.88 59.60
CA MET A 1 14.03 40.61 60.36
C MET A 1 14.95 39.88 59.39
N SER A 2 16.01 40.52 58.87
CA SER A 2 17.35 40.65 59.50
C SER A 2 18.19 39.38 59.35
N VAL A 3 19.50 39.39 59.03
CA VAL A 3 20.40 40.34 58.36
C VAL A 3 21.72 39.58 58.04
N HIS A 4 22.41 39.97 56.96
CA HIS A 4 23.83 39.76 56.58
C HIS A 4 24.76 38.60 57.07
N TRP A 5 25.51 38.08 56.08
CA TRP A 5 26.97 37.82 56.01
C TRP A 5 27.71 37.01 57.12
N ILE A 6 28.67 36.15 56.71
CA ILE A 6 30.13 36.33 56.91
C ILE A 6 30.96 35.14 56.32
N SER A 7 32.11 35.50 55.73
CA SER A 7 33.37 34.78 55.40
C SER A 7 33.55 33.25 55.66
N SER A 8 34.47 32.51 55.02
CA SER A 8 35.89 32.83 54.74
C SER A 8 36.51 32.00 53.61
N LEU A 9 37.64 32.49 53.10
CA LEU A 9 38.40 31.96 51.95
C LEU A 9 39.74 31.32 52.37
N LYS A 10 40.29 30.47 51.50
CA LYS A 10 41.67 29.89 51.45
C LYS A 10 42.00 28.68 52.35
N ARG A 11 42.32 27.56 51.69
CA ARG A 11 43.71 27.15 51.40
C ARG A 11 43.78 26.16 50.22
N LEU A 12 44.84 26.26 49.42
CA LEU A 12 45.21 25.29 48.38
C LEU A 12 45.63 23.96 49.00
N LEU A 13 45.37 22.85 48.30
CA LEU A 13 46.43 21.93 47.85
C LEU A 13 45.93 21.01 46.72
N VAL A 14 46.86 20.54 45.90
CA VAL A 14 46.63 19.83 44.63
C VAL A 14 46.62 18.32 44.85
N THR A 15 45.63 17.62 44.28
CA THR A 15 45.75 16.22 43.82
C THR A 15 44.74 15.90 42.71
N ILE A 16 45.08 14.88 41.91
CA ILE A 16 44.51 14.51 40.60
C ILE A 16 43.18 13.72 40.76
N PRO A 17 42.15 13.95 39.92
CA PRO A 17 41.01 13.05 39.83
C PRO A 17 41.31 11.87 38.90
N LEU A 18 41.17 10.64 39.41
CA LEU A 18 41.06 9.43 38.59
C LEU A 18 39.70 9.41 37.90
N ALA A 19 39.67 9.61 36.58
CA ALA A 19 38.49 9.38 35.78
C ALA A 19 38.29 7.87 35.58
N VAL A 20 37.22 7.31 36.15
CA VAL A 20 36.73 5.96 35.83
C VAL A 20 35.52 6.10 34.93
N SER A 21 35.78 6.22 33.62
CA SER A 21 34.73 6.23 32.61
C SER A 21 34.15 4.82 32.44
N TRP A 22 32.89 4.63 32.82
CA TRP A 22 32.12 3.48 32.34
C TRP A 22 31.62 3.77 30.93
N ILE A 23 32.28 3.18 29.93
CA ILE A 23 31.82 3.19 28.55
C ILE A 23 30.72 2.13 28.44
N ILE A 24 29.46 2.57 28.45
CA ILE A 24 28.36 1.77 27.90
C ILE A 24 28.31 2.09 26.42
N ALA A 25 28.69 1.13 25.59
CA ALA A 25 28.59 1.24 24.14
C ALA A 25 27.12 1.17 23.72
N GLY A 26 26.49 2.34 23.57
CA GLY A 26 25.23 2.45 22.83
C GLY A 26 25.52 2.25 21.35
N THR A 27 25.10 1.12 20.77
CA THR A 27 25.12 0.89 19.33
C THR A 27 24.01 1.72 18.68
N ALA A 28 24.28 3.02 18.51
CA ALA A 28 23.55 3.83 17.56
C ALA A 28 23.95 3.37 16.16
N TRP A 29 23.07 2.65 15.47
CA TRP A 29 23.10 2.60 14.01
C TRP A 29 22.53 3.91 13.46
N SER A 30 23.31 4.98 13.66
CA SER A 30 23.39 6.03 12.66
C SER A 30 24.19 5.44 11.51
N ALA A 31 23.51 4.90 10.50
CA ALA A 31 24.16 4.76 9.21
C ALA A 31 24.39 6.18 8.71
N ASP A 32 25.64 6.64 8.66
CA ASP A 32 25.98 7.84 7.92
C ASP A 32 25.48 7.66 6.49
N ALA A 33 24.52 8.51 6.08
CA ALA A 33 23.85 8.34 4.81
C ALA A 33 24.89 8.44 3.67
N PRO A 34 25.08 7.38 2.87
CA PRO A 34 26.05 7.43 1.78
C PRO A 34 25.57 8.39 0.69
N ALA A 35 26.14 9.59 0.75
CA ALA A 35 26.28 10.68 -0.22
C ALA A 35 25.11 11.13 -1.13
N THR A 36 25.22 12.39 -1.54
CA THR A 36 24.35 13.06 -2.53
C THR A 36 24.96 13.07 -3.93
N SER A 37 26.14 12.52 -4.10
CA SER A 37 26.94 12.64 -5.32
C SER A 37 26.87 11.38 -6.17
N SER A 38 26.04 11.44 -7.20
CA SER A 38 26.38 10.91 -8.51
C SER A 38 27.40 11.83 -9.22
N TYR A 39 27.90 11.39 -10.38
CA TYR A 39 28.98 12.00 -11.15
C TYR A 39 28.74 13.47 -11.57
N THR A 40 29.82 14.21 -11.83
CA THR A 40 29.77 15.57 -12.42
C THR A 40 29.74 15.55 -13.95
N GLU A 41 29.31 16.65 -14.57
CA GLU A 41 29.35 16.81 -16.02
C GLU A 41 30.77 16.60 -16.58
N ASP A 42 31.78 17.20 -15.95
CA ASP A 42 33.18 17.05 -16.36
C ASP A 42 33.63 15.57 -16.34
N GLN A 43 33.14 14.73 -15.42
CA GLN A 43 33.43 13.29 -15.45
C GLN A 43 32.69 12.57 -16.57
N PHE A 44 31.44 12.96 -16.84
CA PHE A 44 30.65 12.40 -17.95
C PHE A 44 31.28 12.72 -19.31
N GLU A 45 31.65 13.97 -19.57
CA GLU A 45 32.28 14.40 -20.82
C GLU A 45 33.66 13.74 -21.05
N ARG A 46 34.50 13.66 -20.01
CA ARG A 46 35.79 12.93 -20.11
C ARG A 46 35.56 11.44 -20.31
N GLY A 47 34.56 10.89 -19.63
CA GLY A 47 34.13 9.50 -19.74
C GLY A 47 33.69 9.16 -21.16
N GLU A 48 32.92 10.03 -21.82
CA GLU A 48 32.50 9.85 -23.22
C GLU A 48 33.69 9.76 -24.16
N VAL A 49 34.59 10.74 -24.10
CA VAL A 49 35.79 10.80 -24.97
C VAL A 49 36.68 9.59 -24.74
N LEU A 50 36.83 9.15 -23.50
CA LEU A 50 37.62 7.96 -23.15
C LEU A 50 36.92 6.66 -23.58
N TYR A 51 35.59 6.58 -23.43
CA TYR A 51 34.77 5.43 -23.85
C TYR A 51 34.86 5.21 -25.37
N GLN A 52 34.68 6.27 -26.16
CA GLN A 52 34.82 6.22 -27.62
C GLN A 52 36.21 5.74 -28.06
N LYS A 53 37.25 6.05 -27.28
CA LYS A 53 38.65 5.70 -27.58
C LYS A 53 39.02 4.27 -27.16
N GLU A 54 38.58 3.80 -26.00
CA GLU A 54 39.08 2.57 -25.36
C GLU A 54 38.04 1.43 -25.29
N CYS A 55 36.73 1.74 -25.35
CA CYS A 55 35.66 0.79 -25.05
C CYS A 55 34.71 0.53 -26.24
N ALA A 56 34.44 1.54 -27.07
CA ALA A 56 33.44 1.48 -28.14
C ALA A 56 33.73 0.41 -29.22
N LEU A 57 34.99 0.00 -29.40
CA LEU A 57 35.35 -1.11 -30.31
C LEU A 57 34.67 -2.44 -29.92
N CYS A 58 34.42 -2.65 -28.63
CA CYS A 58 33.80 -3.86 -28.10
C CYS A 58 32.29 -3.68 -27.85
N HIS A 59 31.87 -2.52 -27.33
CA HIS A 59 30.50 -2.28 -26.87
C HIS A 59 29.65 -1.40 -27.79
N GLY A 60 30.20 -0.97 -28.94
CA GLY A 60 29.53 -0.06 -29.86
C GLY A 60 29.71 1.41 -29.49
N LEU A 61 29.51 2.30 -30.46
CA LEU A 61 29.59 3.75 -30.25
C LEU A 61 28.48 4.23 -29.30
N GLU A 62 27.26 3.68 -29.44
CA GLU A 62 26.09 4.02 -28.63
C GLU A 62 25.81 3.02 -27.49
N LEU A 63 26.82 2.21 -27.13
CA LEU A 63 26.81 1.21 -26.05
C LEU A 63 25.86 0.00 -26.24
N ASP A 64 25.25 -0.11 -27.43
CA ASP A 64 24.23 -1.09 -27.80
C ASP A 64 24.60 -1.98 -29.01
N ASP A 65 25.51 -1.54 -29.89
CA ASP A 65 25.87 -2.22 -31.15
C ASP A 65 27.36 -2.62 -31.23
N GLY A 66 27.71 -3.76 -30.62
CA GLY A 66 29.11 -4.24 -30.53
C GLY A 66 29.27 -5.77 -30.43
N ALA A 67 30.52 -6.21 -30.31
CA ALA A 67 30.88 -7.63 -30.15
C ALA A 67 30.75 -8.14 -28.70
N ALA A 68 30.54 -7.25 -27.74
CA ALA A 68 30.26 -7.53 -26.32
C ALA A 68 28.81 -7.11 -25.98
N PRO A 69 28.24 -7.57 -24.85
CA PRO A 69 26.88 -7.22 -24.47
C PRO A 69 26.64 -5.71 -24.39
N ALA A 70 25.43 -5.29 -24.76
CA ALA A 70 24.98 -3.92 -24.60
C ALA A 70 25.05 -3.50 -23.12
N ILE A 71 25.71 -2.37 -22.87
CA ILE A 71 25.87 -1.75 -21.54
C ILE A 71 25.05 -0.47 -21.41
N VAL A 72 23.97 -0.38 -22.20
CA VAL A 72 22.89 0.59 -22.06
C VAL A 72 21.52 -0.11 -22.10
N GLY A 73 20.48 0.58 -21.63
CA GLY A 73 19.09 0.21 -21.86
C GLY A 73 18.64 -1.02 -21.07
N SER A 74 17.68 -1.77 -21.63
CA SER A 74 17.03 -2.88 -20.91
C SER A 74 18.02 -3.98 -20.52
N THR A 75 18.94 -4.36 -21.42
CA THR A 75 19.99 -5.37 -21.17
C THR A 75 20.86 -5.01 -19.97
N PHE A 76 21.36 -3.77 -19.92
CA PHE A 76 22.13 -3.28 -18.77
C PHE A 76 21.32 -3.34 -17.48
N ARG A 77 20.06 -2.89 -17.48
CA ARG A 77 19.16 -2.99 -16.31
C ARG A 77 18.94 -4.44 -15.86
N LYS A 78 18.79 -5.40 -16.79
CA LYS A 78 18.64 -6.84 -16.42
C LYS A 78 19.89 -7.38 -15.74
N THR A 79 21.07 -6.98 -16.19
CA THR A 79 22.36 -7.45 -15.65
C THR A 79 22.72 -6.78 -14.34
N TRP A 80 22.49 -5.47 -14.20
CA TRP A 80 23.04 -4.68 -13.10
C TRP A 80 22.01 -4.22 -12.08
N SER A 81 20.74 -4.02 -12.47
CA SER A 81 19.69 -3.63 -11.52
C SER A 81 18.93 -4.83 -10.96
N MET A 82 18.48 -5.77 -11.81
CA MET A 82 17.65 -6.91 -11.34
C MET A 82 18.43 -7.96 -10.54
N LEU A 83 19.76 -8.02 -10.67
CA LEU A 83 20.60 -8.95 -9.89
C LEU A 83 21.02 -8.39 -8.51
N GLY A 84 20.53 -7.21 -8.13
CA GLY A 84 20.90 -6.56 -6.86
C GLY A 84 22.33 -6.04 -6.81
N ALA A 85 22.98 -5.86 -7.97
CA ALA A 85 24.29 -5.22 -8.05
C ALA A 85 24.15 -3.70 -7.88
N ASN A 86 25.23 -3.07 -7.44
CA ASN A 86 25.30 -1.64 -7.15
C ASN A 86 26.46 -1.00 -7.92
N VAL A 87 26.58 0.32 -7.87
CA VAL A 87 27.58 1.05 -8.67
C VAL A 87 29.02 0.66 -8.28
N ALA A 88 29.29 0.19 -7.05
CA ALA A 88 30.60 -0.34 -6.68
C ALA A 88 30.94 -1.66 -7.40
N GLU A 89 29.96 -2.56 -7.55
CA GLU A 89 30.16 -3.81 -8.31
C GLU A 89 30.32 -3.55 -9.81
N LEU A 90 29.61 -2.56 -10.35
CA LEU A 90 29.82 -2.11 -11.73
C LEU A 90 31.23 -1.52 -11.92
N TYR A 91 31.68 -0.67 -11.00
CA TYR A 91 33.04 -0.11 -11.00
C TYR A 91 34.10 -1.21 -10.94
N ASN A 92 33.99 -2.13 -9.97
CA ASN A 92 34.91 -3.26 -9.81
C ASN A 92 35.00 -4.07 -11.10
N ARG A 93 33.87 -4.30 -11.78
CA ARG A 93 33.84 -5.05 -13.04
C ARG A 93 34.57 -4.33 -14.17
N ILE A 94 34.42 -3.01 -14.29
CA ILE A 94 35.13 -2.19 -15.27
C ILE A 94 36.64 -2.28 -15.00
N ALA A 95 37.07 -1.90 -13.79
CA ALA A 95 38.49 -1.79 -13.44
C ALA A 95 39.26 -3.12 -13.50
N THR A 96 38.62 -4.25 -13.15
CA THR A 96 39.28 -5.56 -13.03
C THR A 96 39.10 -6.48 -14.23
N THR A 97 38.07 -6.30 -15.07
CA THR A 97 37.79 -7.24 -16.17
C THR A 97 37.80 -6.63 -17.56
N MET A 98 37.91 -5.30 -17.68
CA MET A 98 37.88 -4.60 -18.96
C MET A 98 39.18 -3.81 -19.24
N PRO A 99 39.78 -3.93 -20.44
CA PRO A 99 39.46 -4.91 -21.48
C PRO A 99 39.91 -6.33 -21.06
N PRO A 100 39.30 -7.40 -21.60
CA PRO A 100 39.59 -8.76 -21.16
C PRO A 100 41.07 -9.14 -21.24
N ARG A 101 41.61 -9.70 -20.15
CA ARG A 101 43.03 -10.08 -19.96
C ARG A 101 44.00 -8.89 -19.83
N GLN A 102 43.50 -7.69 -19.53
CA GLN A 102 44.29 -6.49 -19.25
C GLN A 102 43.80 -5.80 -17.98
N ASP A 103 43.99 -6.48 -16.85
CA ASP A 103 43.59 -6.02 -15.52
C ASP A 103 44.25 -4.66 -15.20
N ASN A 104 43.47 -3.67 -14.72
CA ASN A 104 43.93 -2.30 -14.44
C ASN A 104 44.51 -1.55 -15.66
N PHE A 105 43.93 -1.74 -16.84
CA PHE A 105 44.32 -1.03 -18.07
C PHE A 105 44.17 0.51 -17.99
N LEU A 106 43.12 0.97 -17.30
CA LEU A 106 42.85 2.39 -17.04
C LEU A 106 43.26 2.76 -15.60
N SER A 107 43.61 4.03 -15.37
CA SER A 107 43.78 4.56 -14.02
C SER A 107 42.46 4.61 -13.23
N GLU A 108 42.55 4.83 -11.92
CA GLU A 108 41.37 5.02 -11.06
C GLU A 108 40.44 6.13 -11.57
N ASP A 109 40.97 7.34 -11.78
CA ASP A 109 40.22 8.49 -12.32
C ASP A 109 39.58 8.16 -13.69
N GLN A 110 40.29 7.42 -14.54
CA GLN A 110 39.80 7.01 -15.85
C GLN A 110 38.67 5.97 -15.76
N ASN A 111 38.74 5.04 -14.81
CA ASN A 111 37.64 4.10 -14.55
C ASN A 111 36.42 4.82 -13.96
N LEU A 112 36.62 5.84 -13.11
CA LEU A 112 35.54 6.67 -12.56
C LEU A 112 34.90 7.57 -13.63
N ASP A 113 35.68 8.11 -14.57
CA ASP A 113 35.17 8.84 -15.74
C ASP A 113 34.35 7.91 -16.66
N ILE A 114 34.86 6.72 -17.02
CA ILE A 114 34.09 5.70 -17.77
C ILE A 114 32.80 5.34 -17.03
N LEU A 115 32.87 5.04 -15.73
CA LEU A 115 31.71 4.74 -14.91
C LEU A 115 30.69 5.88 -14.97
N SER A 116 31.12 7.13 -14.84
CA SER A 116 30.26 8.32 -14.92
C SER A 116 29.51 8.39 -16.25
N TYR A 117 30.19 8.11 -17.36
CA TYR A 117 29.54 8.03 -18.67
C TYR A 117 28.50 6.90 -18.74
N LEU A 118 28.84 5.70 -18.27
CA LEU A 118 27.90 4.57 -18.25
C LEU A 118 26.67 4.84 -17.37
N LEU A 119 26.86 5.49 -16.22
CA LEU A 119 25.78 5.87 -15.31
C LEU A 119 24.86 6.92 -15.95
N GLY A 120 25.42 7.93 -16.62
CA GLY A 120 24.60 8.93 -17.32
C GLY A 120 23.88 8.39 -18.55
N ARG A 121 24.52 7.51 -19.34
CA ARG A 121 23.88 6.81 -20.46
C ARG A 121 22.80 5.82 -20.00
N ASN A 122 22.84 5.39 -18.74
CA ASN A 122 21.77 4.61 -18.08
C ASN A 122 20.92 5.42 -17.10
N ASN A 123 21.03 6.75 -17.17
CA ASN A 123 20.13 7.72 -16.56
C ASN A 123 20.09 7.71 -15.03
N VAL A 124 21.23 7.39 -14.41
CA VAL A 124 21.49 7.84 -13.05
C VAL A 124 21.59 9.36 -13.09
N LEU A 125 20.77 10.05 -12.30
CA LEU A 125 20.74 11.52 -12.25
C LEU A 125 22.15 12.06 -11.98
N ARG A 126 22.54 13.16 -12.63
CA ARG A 126 23.85 13.83 -12.43
C ARG A 126 23.94 14.56 -11.09
N GLY A 127 25.12 14.60 -10.49
CA GLY A 127 25.39 15.23 -9.18
C GLY A 127 26.32 16.44 -9.26
N THR A 128 26.67 16.98 -8.09
CA THR A 128 27.52 18.17 -7.93
C THR A 128 28.92 17.89 -7.37
N GLU A 129 29.22 16.65 -6.95
CA GLU A 129 30.56 16.23 -6.53
C GLU A 129 31.04 15.08 -7.40
N ALA A 130 32.35 14.94 -7.58
CA ALA A 130 32.92 13.86 -8.38
C ALA A 130 32.77 12.50 -7.68
N LEU A 131 32.52 11.44 -8.45
CA LEU A 131 32.62 10.07 -7.97
C LEU A 131 34.01 9.81 -7.38
N ARG A 132 34.03 9.12 -6.25
CA ARG A 132 35.22 8.65 -5.54
C ARG A 132 35.29 7.13 -5.59
N ASN A 133 36.49 6.56 -5.65
CA ASN A 133 36.71 5.12 -5.51
C ASN A 133 36.62 4.70 -4.04
N ASP A 134 35.42 4.75 -3.49
CA ASP A 134 35.08 4.25 -2.16
C ASP A 134 33.89 3.28 -2.28
N TYR A 135 34.06 2.07 -1.74
CA TYR A 135 33.11 0.98 -2.01
C TYR A 135 31.74 1.24 -1.38
N ASP A 136 31.68 1.70 -0.12
CA ASP A 136 30.41 1.92 0.58
C ASP A 136 29.67 3.13 0.01
N TYR A 137 30.40 4.17 -0.40
CA TYR A 137 29.89 5.31 -1.17
C TYR A 137 29.30 4.90 -2.51
N LEU A 138 30.05 4.15 -3.35
CA LEU A 138 29.56 3.71 -4.65
C LEU A 138 28.43 2.68 -4.50
N ALA A 139 28.45 1.82 -3.49
CA ALA A 139 27.44 0.78 -3.29
C ALA A 139 26.03 1.33 -2.98
N ALA A 140 25.94 2.60 -2.60
CA ALA A 140 24.69 3.29 -2.35
C ALA A 140 24.05 3.98 -3.56
N ILE A 141 24.82 4.20 -4.63
CA ILE A 141 24.31 4.87 -5.83
C ILE A 141 23.47 3.85 -6.62
N PRO A 142 22.20 4.15 -6.94
CA PRO A 142 21.37 3.28 -7.79
C PRO A 142 21.82 3.36 -9.26
N ILE A 143 21.70 2.25 -9.98
CA ILE A 143 22.27 2.05 -11.34
C ILE A 143 21.40 2.60 -12.49
N ALA A 144 20.12 2.88 -12.23
CA ALA A 144 19.13 3.57 -13.05
C ALA A 144 17.93 3.91 -12.14
N ARG A 145 16.83 4.51 -12.59
CA ARG A 145 16.75 5.81 -13.29
C ARG A 145 15.95 6.77 -12.39
N GLY A 146 16.09 8.09 -12.59
CA GLY A 146 15.03 9.05 -12.28
C GLY A 146 14.63 9.90 -13.50
N ASP A 147 13.46 10.53 -13.44
CA ASP A 147 12.94 11.64 -14.28
C ASP A 147 12.47 11.43 -15.74
N GLU A 148 12.57 10.24 -16.35
CA GLU A 148 11.81 10.00 -17.60
C GLU A 148 10.36 9.64 -17.31
N THR A 149 9.44 10.13 -18.14
CA THR A 149 8.07 9.63 -18.19
C THR A 149 8.07 8.21 -18.74
N LEU A 150 7.39 7.30 -18.03
CA LEU A 150 7.23 5.91 -18.46
C LEU A 150 6.62 5.82 -19.87
N ASP A 151 7.32 5.16 -20.81
CA ASP A 151 6.81 4.93 -22.17
C ASP A 151 5.79 3.78 -22.17
N ILE A 152 4.53 4.14 -21.89
CA ILE A 152 3.38 3.23 -21.85
C ILE A 152 3.12 2.55 -23.22
N SER A 153 3.66 3.10 -24.33
CA SER A 153 3.50 2.51 -25.67
C SER A 153 4.45 1.35 -25.93
N VAL A 154 5.56 1.25 -25.18
CA VAL A 154 6.59 0.21 -25.31
C VAL A 154 6.47 -0.85 -24.20
N SER A 155 5.52 -0.70 -23.27
CA SER A 155 5.36 -1.57 -22.08
C SER A 155 4.33 -2.70 -22.22
N PHE A 156 3.65 -2.83 -23.38
CA PHE A 156 2.66 -3.88 -23.62
C PHE A 156 3.30 -5.25 -23.88
N ILE A 157 2.76 -6.30 -23.24
CA ILE A 157 3.14 -7.69 -23.38
C ILE A 157 1.89 -8.47 -23.78
N GLU A 158 1.87 -8.98 -25.01
CA GLU A 158 0.79 -9.83 -25.51
C GLU A 158 0.86 -11.24 -24.89
N GLY A 159 -0.31 -11.82 -24.60
CA GLY A 159 -0.46 -13.19 -24.17
C GLY A 159 -0.06 -14.22 -25.23
N LEU A 160 0.61 -15.30 -24.82
CA LEU A 160 1.08 -16.35 -25.75
C LEU A 160 -0.05 -17.02 -26.55
N TYR A 161 -1.27 -17.01 -26.01
CA TYR A 161 -2.45 -17.64 -26.61
C TYR A 161 -3.47 -16.62 -27.14
N GLY A 162 -3.12 -15.32 -27.19
CA GLY A 162 -3.98 -14.20 -27.57
C GLY A 162 -4.44 -13.36 -26.37
N VAL A 163 -5.16 -12.27 -26.67
CA VAL A 163 -5.64 -11.26 -25.70
C VAL A 163 -7.11 -11.44 -25.28
N GLU A 164 -7.85 -12.30 -25.96
CA GLU A 164 -9.27 -12.56 -25.73
C GLU A 164 -9.47 -13.78 -24.81
N PRO A 165 -10.32 -13.72 -23.77
CA PRO A 165 -10.63 -14.86 -22.93
C PRO A 165 -11.30 -16.01 -23.70
N THR A 166 -10.90 -17.23 -23.37
CA THR A 166 -11.63 -18.46 -23.75
C THR A 166 -12.70 -18.84 -22.74
N GLY A 167 -12.61 -18.30 -21.52
CA GLY A 167 -13.52 -18.53 -20.41
C GLY A 167 -14.74 -17.61 -20.37
N ASN A 168 -15.49 -17.75 -19.27
CA ASN A 168 -16.60 -16.86 -18.92
C ASN A 168 -16.30 -16.16 -17.58
N GLY A 169 -17.00 -15.08 -17.30
CA GLY A 169 -16.97 -14.35 -16.04
C GLY A 169 -18.34 -13.73 -15.78
N PRO A 170 -18.51 -12.96 -14.70
CA PRO A 170 -19.75 -12.22 -14.48
C PRO A 170 -19.88 -11.14 -15.56
N GLY A 171 -21.05 -11.03 -16.15
CA GLY A 171 -21.39 -9.91 -17.03
C GLY A 171 -21.66 -8.64 -16.23
N MET A 172 -21.72 -7.49 -16.90
CA MET A 172 -21.93 -6.21 -16.22
C MET A 172 -23.22 -6.17 -15.38
N ASN A 173 -24.30 -6.84 -15.82
CA ASN A 173 -25.53 -6.97 -15.04
C ASN A 173 -25.34 -7.72 -13.71
N GLU A 174 -24.45 -8.72 -13.64
CA GLU A 174 -24.14 -9.45 -12.40
C GLU A 174 -23.29 -8.58 -11.48
N LEU A 175 -22.29 -7.88 -12.02
CA LEU A 175 -21.47 -6.93 -11.27
C LEU A 175 -22.30 -5.79 -10.64
N LEU A 176 -23.26 -5.24 -11.40
CA LEU A 176 -24.22 -4.23 -10.91
C LEU A 176 -25.11 -4.77 -9.79
N ASN A 177 -25.52 -6.04 -9.87
CA ASN A 177 -26.40 -6.69 -8.89
C ASN A 177 -25.66 -7.47 -7.79
N ALA A 178 -24.32 -7.35 -7.70
CA ALA A 178 -23.48 -8.10 -6.77
C ALA A 178 -23.81 -7.92 -5.27
N GLY A 179 -24.52 -6.84 -4.91
CA GLY A 179 -25.02 -6.63 -3.55
C GLY A 179 -26.29 -7.43 -3.20
N ASN A 180 -27.02 -7.93 -4.21
CA ASN A 180 -28.23 -8.74 -4.04
C ASN A 180 -27.96 -10.23 -4.24
N ASN A 181 -27.00 -10.58 -5.11
CA ASN A 181 -26.47 -11.95 -5.19
C ASN A 181 -25.72 -12.26 -3.87
N SER A 182 -26.06 -13.35 -3.19
CA SER A 182 -25.32 -13.80 -1.99
C SER A 182 -24.62 -15.16 -2.17
N ASP A 183 -24.78 -15.79 -3.33
CA ASP A 183 -24.05 -16.99 -3.69
C ASP A 183 -22.61 -16.64 -4.07
N ASP A 184 -22.41 -15.54 -4.80
CA ASP A 184 -21.10 -15.06 -5.25
C ASP A 184 -20.55 -13.88 -4.43
N TRP A 185 -19.24 -13.67 -4.49
CA TRP A 185 -18.54 -12.50 -3.93
C TRP A 185 -17.73 -11.80 -5.03
N LEU A 186 -18.41 -10.96 -5.83
CA LEU A 186 -17.88 -10.46 -7.12
C LEU A 186 -16.94 -9.25 -7.03
N HIS A 187 -16.95 -8.52 -5.91
CA HIS A 187 -16.07 -7.37 -5.67
C HIS A 187 -15.35 -7.54 -4.35
N HIS A 188 -14.17 -6.93 -4.17
CA HIS A 188 -13.39 -7.04 -2.92
C HIS A 188 -14.25 -6.75 -1.67
N ASN A 189 -15.11 -5.72 -1.74
CA ASN A 189 -16.07 -5.33 -0.70
C ASN A 189 -17.53 -5.75 -0.99
N LYS A 190 -17.72 -6.96 -1.54
CA LYS A 190 -18.99 -7.58 -1.95
C LYS A 190 -19.69 -6.94 -3.16
N SER A 191 -19.76 -5.61 -3.19
CA SER A 191 -20.48 -4.84 -4.21
C SER A 191 -19.82 -3.49 -4.43
N TYR A 192 -20.20 -2.81 -5.53
CA TYR A 192 -19.84 -1.43 -5.82
C TYR A 192 -20.01 -0.44 -4.66
N LYS A 193 -21.02 -0.62 -3.78
CA LYS A 193 -21.21 0.25 -2.60
C LYS A 193 -20.23 -0.01 -1.46
N GLY A 194 -19.54 -1.15 -1.47
CA GLY A 194 -18.53 -1.50 -0.48
C GLY A 194 -19.03 -1.94 0.91
N ILE A 195 -20.33 -2.25 1.10
CA ILE A 195 -20.93 -2.46 2.44
C ILE A 195 -20.64 -3.80 3.14
N ARG A 196 -19.96 -4.76 2.47
CA ARG A 196 -19.53 -6.06 3.03
C ARG A 196 -20.59 -6.92 3.75
N TYR A 197 -21.86 -6.79 3.38
CA TYR A 197 -22.97 -7.60 3.90
C TYR A 197 -23.30 -8.80 2.99
N SER A 198 -23.64 -9.95 3.59
CA SER A 198 -24.17 -11.13 2.89
C SER A 198 -25.59 -11.46 3.39
N ALA A 199 -26.52 -11.77 2.50
CA ALA A 199 -27.88 -12.16 2.90
C ALA A 199 -28.01 -13.64 3.31
N LEU A 200 -26.91 -14.41 3.34
CA LEU A 200 -26.91 -15.79 3.83
C LEU A 200 -27.09 -15.85 5.35
N ASN A 201 -27.82 -16.87 5.82
CA ASN A 201 -28.20 -17.07 7.22
C ASN A 201 -28.19 -18.54 7.68
N GLU A 202 -27.63 -19.46 6.88
CA GLU A 202 -27.44 -20.86 7.28
C GLU A 202 -26.52 -20.93 8.50
N ILE A 203 -25.40 -20.22 8.44
CA ILE A 203 -24.52 -19.93 9.58
C ILE A 203 -25.07 -18.70 10.31
N ASN A 204 -25.43 -18.86 11.57
CA ASN A 204 -26.10 -17.85 12.39
C ASN A 204 -25.68 -17.96 13.87
N THR A 205 -26.20 -17.07 14.72
CA THR A 205 -25.82 -16.98 16.14
C THR A 205 -26.09 -18.26 16.97
N SER A 206 -26.86 -19.22 16.46
CA SER A 206 -27.22 -20.46 17.18
C SER A 206 -26.40 -21.70 16.79
N ASN A 207 -25.58 -21.63 15.74
CA ASN A 207 -24.81 -22.79 15.21
C ASN A 207 -23.38 -22.44 14.74
N VAL A 208 -22.93 -21.20 14.93
CA VAL A 208 -21.59 -20.74 14.50
C VAL A 208 -20.44 -21.44 15.24
N ASP A 209 -20.71 -22.05 16.41
CA ASP A 209 -19.80 -22.89 17.17
C ASP A 209 -19.65 -24.32 16.60
N GLU A 210 -20.56 -24.76 15.72
CA GLU A 210 -20.49 -26.06 15.02
C GLU A 210 -19.60 -26.04 13.76
N LEU A 211 -19.04 -24.87 13.39
CA LEU A 211 -18.25 -24.72 12.16
C LEU A 211 -17.02 -25.64 12.12
N VAL A 212 -16.85 -26.33 10.99
CA VAL A 212 -15.69 -27.18 10.69
C VAL A 212 -14.91 -26.62 9.50
N GLN A 213 -13.58 -26.77 9.54
CA GLN A 213 -12.75 -26.54 8.36
C GLN A 213 -13.07 -27.62 7.32
N VAL A 214 -13.63 -27.23 6.17
CA VAL A 214 -13.96 -28.17 5.08
C VAL A 214 -12.79 -28.37 4.12
N CYS A 215 -11.96 -27.34 3.90
CA CYS A 215 -10.76 -27.43 3.08
C CYS A 215 -9.76 -26.30 3.39
N ALA A 216 -8.54 -26.42 2.85
CA ALA A 216 -7.60 -25.31 2.77
C ALA A 216 -6.73 -25.40 1.51
N TYR A 217 -6.40 -24.25 0.91
CA TYR A 217 -5.44 -24.11 -0.19
C TYR A 217 -4.15 -23.48 0.33
N GLN A 218 -3.00 -24.08 0.02
CA GLN A 218 -1.68 -23.53 0.34
C GLN A 218 -1.18 -22.65 -0.81
N MET A 219 -0.97 -21.35 -0.55
CA MET A 219 -0.38 -20.41 -1.51
C MET A 219 1.10 -20.71 -1.79
N ASN A 220 1.75 -21.54 -0.97
CA ASN A 220 3.20 -21.84 -0.99
C ASN A 220 4.13 -20.62 -0.84
N SER A 221 3.57 -19.47 -0.47
CA SER A 221 4.24 -18.18 -0.39
C SER A 221 4.44 -17.71 1.05
N ARG A 222 5.36 -16.76 1.22
CA ARG A 222 5.60 -16.00 2.46
C ARG A 222 5.35 -14.51 2.29
N ALA A 223 4.85 -14.10 1.12
CA ALA A 223 4.44 -12.72 0.90
C ALA A 223 3.23 -12.37 1.79
N PRO A 224 3.07 -11.09 2.16
CA PRO A 224 1.88 -10.56 2.79
C PRO A 224 0.57 -11.01 2.10
N LEU A 225 -0.30 -11.65 2.87
CA LEU A 225 -1.60 -12.17 2.44
C LEU A 225 -2.71 -11.18 2.84
N GLN A 226 -2.91 -10.16 2.00
CA GLN A 226 -3.96 -9.15 2.17
C GLN A 226 -5.12 -9.34 1.18
N THR A 227 -5.15 -10.47 0.47
CA THR A 227 -6.16 -10.78 -0.53
C THR A 227 -7.58 -10.73 0.06
N GLY A 228 -8.48 -10.04 -0.63
CA GLY A 228 -9.93 -10.27 -0.49
C GLY A 228 -10.34 -11.24 -1.59
N PRO A 229 -10.67 -12.50 -1.28
CA PRO A 229 -11.02 -13.48 -2.29
C PRO A 229 -12.26 -13.04 -3.08
N ILE A 230 -12.25 -13.32 -4.38
CA ILE A 230 -13.40 -13.16 -5.26
C ILE A 230 -13.98 -14.54 -5.52
N VAL A 231 -15.30 -14.71 -5.44
CA VAL A 231 -15.97 -15.98 -5.76
C VAL A 231 -17.01 -15.74 -6.84
N TYR A 232 -16.99 -16.56 -7.90
CA TYR A 232 -18.00 -16.62 -8.95
C TYR A 232 -18.28 -18.06 -9.36
N GLN A 233 -19.54 -18.48 -9.30
CA GLN A 233 -20.04 -19.82 -9.67
C GLN A 233 -19.20 -20.97 -9.08
N GLY A 234 -18.79 -20.83 -7.81
CA GLY A 234 -18.00 -21.82 -7.09
C GLY A 234 -16.51 -21.85 -7.44
N ILE A 235 -16.00 -20.92 -8.25
CA ILE A 235 -14.56 -20.66 -8.45
C ILE A 235 -14.16 -19.50 -7.54
N MET A 236 -13.09 -19.67 -6.77
CA MET A 236 -12.49 -18.63 -5.93
C MET A 236 -11.13 -18.19 -6.48
N TYR A 237 -10.95 -16.88 -6.63
CA TYR A 237 -9.69 -16.25 -7.06
C TYR A 237 -9.00 -15.58 -5.87
N VAL A 238 -7.71 -15.85 -5.71
CA VAL A 238 -6.88 -15.34 -4.60
C VAL A 238 -5.48 -14.95 -5.06
N THR A 239 -4.85 -14.02 -4.34
CA THR A 239 -3.57 -13.42 -4.73
C THR A 239 -2.57 -13.31 -3.59
N ASP A 240 -1.30 -13.18 -3.96
CA ASP A 240 -0.32 -12.41 -3.20
C ASP A 240 0.44 -11.44 -4.14
N ALA A 241 1.57 -10.90 -3.69
CA ALA A 241 2.45 -10.01 -4.46
C ALA A 241 2.73 -10.47 -5.90
N THR A 242 2.96 -11.77 -6.13
CA THR A 242 3.38 -12.34 -7.43
C THR A 242 2.53 -13.54 -7.88
N HIS A 243 1.83 -14.20 -6.96
CA HIS A 243 1.01 -15.38 -7.25
C HIS A 243 -0.47 -15.00 -7.44
N THR A 244 -1.14 -15.67 -8.37
CA THR A 244 -2.60 -15.65 -8.54
C THR A 244 -3.09 -17.08 -8.73
N ALA A 245 -4.14 -17.49 -8.00
CA ALA A 245 -4.70 -18.83 -8.10
C ALA A 245 -6.22 -18.80 -8.29
N ALA A 246 -6.73 -19.72 -9.09
CA ALA A 246 -8.14 -20.10 -9.09
C ALA A 246 -8.29 -21.48 -8.46
N ILE A 247 -9.19 -21.59 -7.48
CA ILE A 247 -9.48 -22.82 -6.76
C ILE A 247 -10.99 -23.08 -6.75
N ASN A 248 -11.40 -24.35 -6.68
CA ASN A 248 -12.80 -24.68 -6.38
C ASN A 248 -13.12 -24.23 -4.95
N ALA A 249 -14.12 -23.38 -4.78
CA ALA A 249 -14.39 -22.68 -3.53
C ALA A 249 -14.90 -23.59 -2.40
N ALA A 250 -15.54 -24.73 -2.72
CA ALA A 250 -16.04 -25.67 -1.72
C ALA A 250 -15.00 -26.74 -1.29
N THR A 251 -14.01 -27.03 -2.15
CA THR A 251 -13.04 -28.12 -1.93
C THR A 251 -11.59 -27.68 -1.87
N CYS A 252 -11.31 -26.39 -2.14
CA CYS A 252 -9.97 -25.79 -2.23
C CYS A 252 -9.05 -26.46 -3.27
N GLN A 253 -9.58 -27.29 -4.16
CA GLN A 253 -8.81 -27.92 -5.22
C GLN A 253 -8.35 -26.86 -6.22
N LYS A 254 -7.05 -26.83 -6.52
CA LYS A 254 -6.48 -25.94 -7.54
C LYS A 254 -7.08 -26.25 -8.91
N ILE A 255 -7.60 -25.21 -9.55
CA ILE A 255 -7.99 -25.23 -10.97
C ILE A 255 -6.75 -24.81 -11.77
N TRP A 256 -6.25 -23.60 -11.54
CA TRP A 256 -5.02 -23.09 -12.15
C TRP A 256 -4.25 -22.14 -11.23
N THR A 257 -3.00 -21.85 -11.61
CA THR A 257 -2.10 -20.91 -10.91
C THR A 257 -1.26 -20.14 -11.92
N HIS A 258 -1.10 -18.84 -11.72
CA HIS A 258 -0.24 -17.94 -12.47
C HIS A 258 0.81 -17.31 -11.55
N ASP A 259 2.09 -17.45 -11.92
CA ASP A 259 3.22 -16.84 -11.21
C ASP A 259 3.82 -15.70 -12.04
N TRP A 260 3.56 -14.46 -11.61
CA TRP A 260 4.16 -13.28 -12.22
C TRP A 260 5.64 -13.17 -11.81
N THR A 261 6.54 -13.27 -12.79
CA THR A 261 7.92 -12.81 -12.61
C THR A 261 7.97 -11.30 -12.85
N PRO A 262 8.35 -10.46 -11.86
CA PRO A 262 8.48 -9.03 -12.05
C PRO A 262 9.37 -8.66 -13.25
N LYS A 263 9.02 -7.59 -13.95
CA LYS A 263 9.81 -7.03 -15.07
C LYS A 263 10.66 -5.84 -14.63
N ASP A 264 10.33 -5.26 -13.48
CA ASP A 264 11.03 -4.14 -12.85
C ASP A 264 11.14 -4.36 -11.33
N ARG A 265 11.70 -3.38 -10.59
CA ARG A 265 11.81 -3.45 -9.13
C ARG A 265 10.41 -3.48 -8.49
N MET A 266 10.22 -4.34 -7.49
CA MET A 266 9.02 -4.29 -6.64
C MET A 266 9.23 -3.25 -5.54
N VAL A 267 8.33 -2.29 -5.37
CA VAL A 267 8.42 -1.32 -4.27
C VAL A 267 7.94 -1.97 -2.96
N TRP A 268 6.72 -2.53 -2.95
CA TRP A 268 6.13 -3.19 -1.78
C TRP A 268 5.45 -4.51 -2.11
N GLY A 269 5.84 -5.59 -1.43
CA GLY A 269 5.32 -6.95 -1.65
C GLY A 269 3.90 -7.22 -1.12
N ASN A 270 2.95 -6.29 -1.27
CA ASN A 270 1.55 -6.45 -0.84
C ASN A 270 0.62 -6.55 -2.05
N ASN A 271 -0.46 -7.33 -1.96
CA ASN A 271 -1.56 -7.31 -2.94
C ASN A 271 -2.90 -7.69 -2.28
N ARG A 272 -4.00 -7.08 -2.75
CA ARG A 272 -5.33 -7.20 -2.14
C ARG A 272 -6.40 -7.90 -2.97
N GLY A 273 -6.09 -8.36 -4.18
CA GLY A 273 -7.01 -9.20 -4.97
C GLY A 273 -7.02 -8.91 -6.46
N VAL A 274 -8.03 -9.47 -7.11
CA VAL A 274 -8.36 -9.30 -8.53
C VAL A 274 -9.72 -8.62 -8.68
N ALA A 275 -10.04 -8.17 -9.89
CA ALA A 275 -11.42 -8.03 -10.36
C ALA A 275 -11.66 -8.99 -11.53
N ILE A 276 -12.92 -9.31 -11.81
CA ILE A 276 -13.32 -10.23 -12.89
C ILE A 276 -14.49 -9.68 -13.70
N LYS A 277 -14.48 -9.89 -15.02
CA LYS A 277 -15.58 -9.58 -15.94
C LYS A 277 -15.40 -10.37 -17.24
N ASP A 278 -16.47 -10.95 -17.78
CA ASP A 278 -16.51 -11.55 -19.14
C ASP A 278 -15.31 -12.46 -19.50
N GLY A 279 -14.79 -13.23 -18.54
CA GLY A 279 -13.65 -14.14 -18.72
C GLY A 279 -12.28 -13.55 -18.39
N TYR A 280 -12.15 -12.23 -18.26
CA TYR A 280 -10.94 -11.58 -17.78
C TYR A 280 -10.81 -11.68 -16.25
N VAL A 281 -9.59 -11.95 -15.77
CA VAL A 281 -9.18 -11.85 -14.36
C VAL A 281 -8.04 -10.84 -14.25
N VAL A 282 -8.29 -9.65 -13.69
CA VAL A 282 -7.38 -8.51 -13.76
C VAL A 282 -6.81 -8.10 -12.41
N ARG A 283 -5.53 -7.67 -12.39
CA ARG A 283 -4.86 -7.11 -11.19
C ARG A 283 -3.64 -6.27 -11.52
N GLY A 284 -3.31 -5.36 -10.60
CA GLY A 284 -2.02 -4.69 -10.55
C GLY A 284 -0.94 -5.54 -9.86
N THR A 285 0.32 -5.15 -10.07
CA THR A 285 1.52 -5.76 -9.48
C THR A 285 2.42 -4.74 -8.74
N PRO A 286 3.24 -5.20 -7.78
CA PRO A 286 4.22 -4.37 -7.08
C PRO A 286 5.32 -3.70 -7.91
N ASP A 287 5.52 -4.15 -9.16
CA ASP A 287 6.46 -3.60 -10.14
C ASP A 287 5.79 -2.70 -11.20
N GLY A 288 4.54 -2.28 -10.93
CA GLY A 288 3.85 -1.25 -11.71
C GLY A 288 3.12 -1.74 -12.98
N TYR A 289 2.97 -3.06 -13.14
CA TYR A 289 2.17 -3.63 -14.22
C TYR A 289 0.71 -3.78 -13.83
N LEU A 290 -0.18 -3.55 -14.79
CA LEU A 290 -1.56 -4.04 -14.82
C LEU A 290 -1.60 -5.21 -15.80
N PHE A 291 -2.28 -6.30 -15.46
CA PHE A 291 -2.44 -7.44 -16.37
C PHE A 291 -3.82 -8.08 -16.29
N ALA A 292 -4.15 -8.86 -17.33
CA ALA A 292 -5.30 -9.75 -17.38
C ALA A 292 -4.90 -11.20 -17.65
N LEU A 293 -5.61 -12.13 -17.01
CA LEU A 293 -5.52 -13.58 -17.21
C LEU A 293 -6.85 -14.13 -17.73
N ASP A 294 -6.82 -15.26 -18.42
CA ASP A 294 -8.00 -16.05 -18.77
C ASP A 294 -8.56 -16.75 -17.52
N SER A 295 -9.87 -16.62 -17.27
CA SER A 295 -10.55 -17.28 -16.16
C SER A 295 -10.52 -18.81 -16.23
N THR A 296 -10.32 -19.40 -17.42
CA THR A 296 -10.31 -20.85 -17.65
C THR A 296 -9.04 -21.54 -17.14
N ASP A 297 -7.87 -20.95 -17.40
CA ASP A 297 -6.58 -21.62 -17.24
C ASP A 297 -5.46 -20.75 -16.66
N GLY A 298 -5.71 -19.46 -16.42
CA GLY A 298 -4.74 -18.52 -15.85
C GLY A 298 -3.63 -18.10 -16.81
N ASN A 299 -3.76 -18.39 -18.11
CA ASN A 299 -2.83 -17.87 -19.11
C ASN A 299 -2.89 -16.33 -19.14
N LEU A 300 -1.73 -15.71 -19.35
CA LEU A 300 -1.65 -14.27 -19.57
C LEU A 300 -2.37 -13.93 -20.89
N LEU A 301 -3.32 -13.00 -20.83
CA LEU A 301 -3.95 -12.40 -22.00
C LEU A 301 -3.17 -11.16 -22.44
N TRP A 302 -2.85 -10.28 -21.49
CA TRP A 302 -2.00 -9.12 -21.70
C TRP A 302 -1.42 -8.60 -20.38
N ALA A 303 -0.29 -7.89 -20.45
CA ALA A 303 0.22 -7.06 -19.35
C ALA A 303 0.75 -5.72 -19.89
N ARG A 304 0.67 -4.66 -19.09
CA ARG A 304 1.19 -3.32 -19.42
C ARG A 304 1.73 -2.62 -18.19
N GLN A 305 2.91 -2.00 -18.30
CA GLN A 305 3.41 -1.12 -17.24
C GLN A 305 2.68 0.22 -17.31
N VAL A 306 2.01 0.59 -16.22
CA VAL A 306 1.16 1.79 -16.12
C VAL A 306 1.45 2.63 -14.86
N ALA A 307 2.30 2.12 -13.97
CA ALA A 307 2.86 2.85 -12.82
C ALA A 307 4.39 2.70 -12.82
N ASP A 308 5.10 3.71 -12.33
CA ASP A 308 6.56 3.75 -12.31
C ASP A 308 7.14 3.42 -10.91
N PRO A 309 7.70 2.21 -10.70
CA PRO A 309 8.27 1.83 -9.43
C PRO A 309 9.55 2.61 -9.07
N TRP A 310 10.22 3.29 -10.02
CA TRP A 310 11.40 4.11 -9.75
C TRP A 310 11.07 5.43 -9.07
N LEU A 311 9.92 6.02 -9.40
CA LEU A 311 9.33 7.12 -8.62
C LEU A 311 8.81 6.64 -7.25
N GLY A 312 8.52 5.34 -7.13
CA GLY A 312 7.96 4.70 -5.94
C GLY A 312 6.49 4.29 -6.08
N GLU A 313 5.91 4.38 -7.28
CA GLU A 313 4.54 3.95 -7.53
C GLU A 313 4.43 2.41 -7.52
N THR A 314 3.40 1.85 -6.89
CA THR A 314 3.23 0.40 -6.80
C THR A 314 1.77 -0.01 -6.58
N PHE A 315 1.30 -1.08 -7.23
CA PHE A 315 -0.07 -1.54 -7.02
C PHE A 315 -0.18 -2.51 -5.85
N THR A 316 -0.86 -2.06 -4.79
CA THR A 316 -1.22 -2.90 -3.64
C THR A 316 -2.74 -3.08 -3.49
N MET A 317 -3.55 -2.17 -4.02
CA MET A 317 -5.03 -2.25 -4.04
C MET A 317 -5.55 -3.34 -4.99
N PRO A 318 -6.80 -3.83 -4.81
CA PRO A 318 -7.49 -4.54 -5.87
C PRO A 318 -8.01 -3.53 -6.90
N PRO A 319 -7.98 -3.83 -8.22
CA PRO A 319 -8.71 -3.01 -9.19
C PRO A 319 -10.23 -3.15 -8.98
N THR A 320 -11.01 -2.27 -9.60
CA THR A 320 -12.45 -2.48 -9.83
C THR A 320 -12.74 -2.36 -11.32
N VAL A 321 -13.55 -3.26 -11.88
CA VAL A 321 -14.00 -3.16 -13.27
C VAL A 321 -15.38 -2.51 -13.30
N PHE A 322 -15.60 -1.58 -14.25
CA PHE A 322 -16.90 -0.96 -14.53
C PHE A 322 -17.04 -0.77 -16.05
N GLU A 323 -18.11 -1.33 -16.65
CA GLU A 323 -18.18 -1.55 -18.11
C GLU A 323 -16.88 -2.20 -18.62
N ASP A 324 -16.27 -1.69 -19.68
CA ASP A 324 -15.00 -2.21 -20.23
C ASP A 324 -13.76 -1.48 -19.67
N MET A 325 -13.87 -0.90 -18.46
CA MET A 325 -12.81 -0.13 -17.82
C MET A 325 -12.33 -0.77 -16.51
N ILE A 326 -11.02 -0.79 -16.30
CA ILE A 326 -10.34 -1.16 -15.05
C ILE A 326 -9.94 0.13 -14.33
N LEU A 327 -10.51 0.38 -13.16
CA LEU A 327 -10.16 1.51 -12.29
C LEU A 327 -9.13 1.06 -11.24
N ILE A 328 -7.98 1.73 -11.19
CA ILE A 328 -6.88 1.45 -10.24
C ILE A 328 -5.99 2.69 -10.04
N GLY A 329 -5.42 2.83 -8.84
CA GLY A 329 -4.42 3.84 -8.49
C GLY A 329 -3.21 3.23 -7.79
N PRO A 330 -2.07 3.94 -7.73
CA PRO A 330 -0.86 3.46 -7.08
C PRO A 330 -0.88 3.76 -5.58
N ALA A 331 -0.18 2.93 -4.82
CA ALA A 331 0.37 3.27 -3.52
C ALA A 331 1.77 3.92 -3.71
N GLY A 332 2.24 4.73 -2.75
CA GLY A 332 3.57 5.36 -2.83
C GLY A 332 3.71 6.76 -2.23
N SER A 333 2.78 7.24 -1.39
CA SER A 333 2.83 8.62 -0.87
C SER A 333 4.13 8.92 -0.14
N GLU A 334 4.59 7.99 0.71
CA GLU A 334 5.86 8.03 1.43
C GLU A 334 7.08 8.07 0.49
N ASN A 335 6.92 7.86 -0.83
CA ASN A 335 7.97 8.06 -1.84
C ASN A 335 7.86 9.40 -2.60
N ALA A 336 6.98 10.31 -2.16
CA ALA A 336 6.65 11.58 -2.80
C ALA A 336 6.21 11.46 -4.27
N ILE A 337 5.50 10.37 -4.61
CA ILE A 337 4.83 10.25 -5.91
C ILE A 337 3.82 11.40 -6.08
N SER A 338 3.42 11.68 -7.31
CA SER A 338 2.25 12.52 -7.58
C SER A 338 1.05 11.59 -7.78
N GLY A 339 0.27 11.35 -6.72
CA GLY A 339 -0.81 10.37 -6.72
C GLY A 339 -1.89 10.59 -7.80
N TRP A 340 -2.59 9.51 -8.13
CA TRP A 340 -3.59 9.50 -9.20
C TRP A 340 -4.59 8.34 -9.08
N LEU A 341 -5.74 8.49 -9.74
CA LEU A 341 -6.63 7.38 -10.10
C LEU A 341 -6.75 7.35 -11.63
N GLY A 342 -6.66 6.15 -12.23
CA GLY A 342 -6.82 5.97 -13.67
C GLY A 342 -7.85 4.91 -14.01
N ALA A 343 -8.51 5.08 -15.17
CA ALA A 343 -9.27 4.05 -15.84
C ALA A 343 -8.50 3.57 -17.09
N PHE A 344 -8.42 2.26 -17.24
CA PHE A 344 -7.70 1.58 -18.32
C PHE A 344 -8.62 0.62 -19.05
N SER A 345 -8.40 0.38 -20.34
CA SER A 345 -9.13 -0.59 -21.14
C SER A 345 -9.02 -2.02 -20.59
N LEU A 346 -10.12 -2.76 -20.54
CA LEU A 346 -10.16 -4.16 -20.13
C LEU A 346 -9.45 -5.09 -21.13
N THR A 347 -9.36 -4.71 -22.41
CA THR A 347 -8.85 -5.57 -23.49
C THR A 347 -7.32 -5.52 -23.67
N ASP A 348 -6.68 -4.43 -23.24
CA ASP A 348 -5.25 -4.16 -23.52
C ASP A 348 -4.56 -3.22 -22.51
N GLY A 349 -5.28 -2.70 -21.51
CA GLY A 349 -4.76 -1.77 -20.53
C GLY A 349 -4.43 -0.37 -21.04
N ASP A 350 -4.86 0.04 -22.25
CA ASP A 350 -4.68 1.44 -22.71
C ASP A 350 -5.38 2.43 -21.77
N LEU A 351 -4.76 3.59 -21.54
CA LEU A 351 -5.30 4.62 -20.66
C LEU A 351 -6.53 5.30 -21.28
N ILE A 352 -7.66 5.31 -20.56
CA ILE A 352 -8.90 5.97 -20.95
C ILE A 352 -8.97 7.37 -20.34
N TRP A 353 -8.82 7.47 -19.01
CA TRP A 353 -8.73 8.74 -18.29
C TRP A 353 -7.83 8.62 -17.05
N LYS A 354 -7.26 9.75 -16.61
CA LYS A 354 -6.42 9.84 -15.41
C LYS A 354 -6.71 11.12 -14.65
N PHE A 355 -7.08 11.00 -13.38
CA PHE A 355 -7.22 12.11 -12.44
C PHE A 355 -6.00 12.17 -11.52
N MET A 356 -5.30 13.30 -11.49
CA MET A 356 -4.21 13.56 -10.55
C MET A 356 -4.78 14.04 -9.23
N THR A 357 -4.44 13.38 -8.12
CA THR A 357 -4.99 13.72 -6.79
C THR A 357 -4.28 14.90 -6.14
N VAL A 358 -3.04 15.21 -6.55
CA VAL A 358 -2.23 16.32 -6.01
C VAL A 358 -1.66 17.22 -7.11
N PRO A 359 -2.52 17.85 -7.96
CA PRO A 359 -2.08 18.56 -9.16
C PRO A 359 -1.20 19.77 -8.85
N GLU A 360 -1.48 20.50 -7.76
CA GLU A 360 -0.66 21.64 -7.32
C GLU A 360 0.72 21.18 -6.82
N ALA A 361 0.80 20.10 -6.04
CA ALA A 361 2.07 19.51 -5.60
C ALA A 361 2.91 19.05 -6.80
N ALA A 362 2.28 18.45 -7.81
CA ALA A 362 2.92 18.05 -9.06
C ALA A 362 3.47 19.25 -9.86
N ALA A 363 2.82 20.41 -9.76
CA ALA A 363 3.30 21.69 -10.30
C ALA A 363 4.37 22.39 -9.44
N GLY A 364 4.71 21.83 -8.27
CA GLY A 364 5.70 22.37 -7.32
C GLY A 364 5.14 23.31 -6.24
N GLY A 365 3.83 23.55 -6.23
CA GLY A 365 3.13 24.41 -5.27
C GLY A 365 1.86 25.04 -5.87
N GLY A 366 1.01 25.61 -5.03
CA GLY A 366 -0.29 26.20 -5.43
C GLY A 366 -1.01 26.90 -4.27
N GLU A 367 -2.31 27.17 -4.42
CA GLU A 367 -3.09 27.89 -3.39
C GLU A 367 -3.28 27.05 -2.11
N SER A 368 -3.31 25.72 -2.24
CA SER A 368 -3.39 24.76 -1.13
C SER A 368 -2.05 24.10 -0.78
N TRP A 369 -0.98 24.45 -1.50
CA TRP A 369 0.38 23.89 -1.33
C TRP A 369 1.44 24.99 -1.36
N GLY A 370 1.70 25.62 -0.22
CA GLY A 370 2.88 26.47 -0.07
C GLY A 370 4.16 25.66 -0.15
N ASN A 371 5.22 26.22 -0.76
CA ASN A 371 6.53 25.59 -0.85
C ASN A 371 7.66 26.60 -0.54
N PRO A 372 7.82 27.01 0.73
CA PRO A 372 8.71 28.11 1.11
C PRO A 372 10.21 27.79 0.94
N GLU A 373 10.57 26.50 0.94
CA GLU A 373 11.97 26.04 0.97
C GLU A 373 12.38 25.21 -0.27
N GLY A 374 11.53 25.13 -1.32
CA GLY A 374 11.84 24.40 -2.55
C GLY A 374 11.86 22.87 -2.37
N ILE A 375 11.05 22.38 -1.43
CA ILE A 375 10.91 20.99 -1.02
C ILE A 375 10.16 20.19 -2.10
N LYS A 376 10.47 18.91 -2.26
CA LYS A 376 9.72 18.02 -3.16
C LYS A 376 8.34 17.75 -2.55
N LEU A 377 7.30 18.22 -3.22
CA LEU A 377 5.91 17.94 -2.85
C LEU A 377 5.39 16.70 -3.59
N GLY A 378 4.44 16.00 -2.97
CA GLY A 378 3.80 14.79 -3.48
C GLY A 378 2.80 14.21 -2.49
N GLY A 379 2.59 12.89 -2.55
CA GLY A 379 1.60 12.17 -1.76
C GLY A 379 0.30 11.93 -2.53
N GLY A 380 -0.79 11.75 -1.80
CA GLY A 380 -2.14 11.57 -2.34
C GLY A 380 -2.32 10.26 -3.12
N ALA A 381 -1.59 9.21 -2.73
CA ALA A 381 -1.76 7.89 -3.28
C ALA A 381 -3.21 7.36 -3.11
N VAL A 382 -3.53 6.29 -3.85
CA VAL A 382 -4.85 5.63 -3.82
C VAL A 382 -4.58 4.12 -3.74
N TRP A 383 -4.56 3.57 -2.52
CA TRP A 383 -4.09 2.21 -2.26
C TRP A 383 -5.14 1.28 -1.63
N THR A 384 -6.37 1.75 -1.46
CA THR A 384 -7.49 1.00 -0.89
C THR A 384 -8.61 0.79 -1.92
N PRO A 385 -9.54 -0.16 -1.68
CA PRO A 385 -10.60 -0.46 -2.65
C PRO A 385 -11.53 0.74 -2.87
N LEU A 386 -11.93 0.96 -4.13
CA LEU A 386 -12.88 2.00 -4.51
C LEU A 386 -14.33 1.62 -4.12
N SER A 387 -15.18 2.63 -4.07
CA SER A 387 -16.63 2.46 -3.95
C SER A 387 -17.37 3.43 -4.88
N PHE A 388 -18.65 3.14 -5.18
CA PHE A 388 -19.37 3.80 -6.26
C PHE A 388 -20.81 4.12 -5.84
N ASP A 389 -21.28 5.30 -6.22
CA ASP A 389 -22.69 5.66 -6.21
C ASP A 389 -23.26 5.64 -7.63
N LEU A 390 -23.80 4.48 -8.00
CA LEU A 390 -24.37 4.21 -9.32
C LEU A 390 -25.63 5.03 -9.63
N GLU A 391 -26.25 5.67 -8.65
CA GLU A 391 -27.37 6.60 -8.86
C GLU A 391 -26.88 7.96 -9.37
N LEU A 392 -25.71 8.40 -8.89
CA LEU A 392 -25.09 9.67 -9.28
C LEU A 392 -24.12 9.54 -10.47
N GLY A 393 -23.65 8.31 -10.76
CA GLY A 393 -22.57 8.09 -11.71
C GLY A 393 -21.20 8.46 -11.13
N GLU A 394 -21.03 8.30 -9.81
CA GLU A 394 -19.84 8.75 -9.06
C GLU A 394 -18.99 7.58 -8.56
N VAL A 395 -17.67 7.65 -8.77
CA VAL A 395 -16.67 6.81 -8.06
C VAL A 395 -16.05 7.62 -6.93
N TYR A 396 -16.00 7.02 -5.75
CA TYR A 396 -15.52 7.60 -4.51
C TYR A 396 -14.12 7.07 -4.21
N VAL A 397 -13.21 8.00 -3.98
CA VAL A 397 -11.78 7.75 -3.79
C VAL A 397 -11.39 8.24 -2.41
N ALA A 398 -10.77 7.36 -1.62
CA ALA A 398 -10.04 7.73 -0.42
C ALA A 398 -8.62 8.12 -0.83
N VAL A 399 -8.35 9.41 -0.92
CA VAL A 399 -7.01 9.93 -1.26
C VAL A 399 -6.21 10.07 0.02
N THR A 400 -4.95 9.62 0.02
CA THR A 400 -4.20 9.45 1.28
C THR A 400 -3.25 10.62 1.61
N ASN A 401 -2.35 10.40 2.57
CA ASN A 401 -1.32 11.29 3.12
C ASN A 401 -0.56 12.17 2.09
N PRO A 402 -0.24 13.43 2.44
CA PRO A 402 0.68 14.31 1.70
C PRO A 402 2.16 13.96 1.95
N ALA A 403 3.05 14.33 1.04
CA ALA A 403 4.51 14.18 1.19
C ALA A 403 5.24 15.54 1.19
N PRO A 404 6.28 15.76 2.04
CA PRO A 404 6.81 14.83 3.06
C PRO A 404 5.82 14.63 4.21
N ASP A 405 5.76 13.41 4.76
CA ASP A 405 4.66 12.95 5.60
C ASP A 405 4.49 13.70 6.93
N LEU A 406 5.59 13.98 7.64
CA LEU A 406 5.54 14.51 9.02
C LEU A 406 5.78 16.04 9.15
N PRO A 407 6.68 16.70 8.39
CA PRO A 407 6.95 18.11 8.61
C PRO A 407 6.01 19.01 7.78
N ALA A 408 4.73 19.08 8.14
CA ALA A 408 3.72 19.88 7.42
C ALA A 408 4.08 21.37 7.26
N TYR A 409 4.93 21.93 8.14
CA TYR A 409 5.46 23.29 7.99
C TYR A 409 6.30 23.52 6.71
N LEU A 410 6.78 22.44 6.06
CA LEU A 410 7.45 22.50 4.75
C LEU A 410 6.48 22.56 3.56
N ARG A 411 5.20 22.29 3.79
CA ARG A 411 4.12 22.27 2.79
C ARG A 411 2.84 22.97 3.28
N PRO A 412 2.91 24.22 3.81
CA PRO A 412 1.78 24.85 4.48
C PRO A 412 0.58 25.06 3.54
N GLY A 413 -0.62 24.70 4.01
CA GLY A 413 -1.89 24.80 3.28
C GLY A 413 -2.72 23.54 3.46
N ASP A 414 -3.94 23.48 2.91
CA ASP A 414 -4.83 22.32 3.09
C ASP A 414 -4.33 21.04 2.39
N ASN A 415 -3.34 21.16 1.50
CA ASN A 415 -2.70 20.08 0.73
C ASN A 415 -3.66 19.29 -0.16
N LEU A 416 -4.51 19.98 -0.94
CA LEU A 416 -5.56 19.31 -1.69
C LEU A 416 -5.01 18.45 -2.86
N TYR A 417 -5.53 17.25 -3.10
CA TYR A 417 -6.66 16.57 -2.45
C TYR A 417 -6.23 15.47 -1.45
N THR A 418 -5.10 15.63 -0.75
CA THR A 418 -4.67 14.63 0.26
C THR A 418 -5.67 14.52 1.42
N ASN A 419 -5.80 13.30 1.97
CA ASN A 419 -6.77 12.95 3.00
C ASN A 419 -8.20 13.51 2.74
N CYS A 420 -8.61 13.49 1.47
CA CYS A 420 -9.93 13.87 1.01
C CYS A 420 -10.74 12.66 0.55
N ILE A 421 -12.05 12.73 0.76
CA ILE A 421 -12.98 12.06 -0.15
C ILE A 421 -12.93 12.84 -1.46
N VAL A 422 -12.65 12.16 -2.56
CA VAL A 422 -12.77 12.71 -3.92
C VAL A 422 -13.83 11.91 -4.66
N ALA A 423 -14.81 12.59 -5.25
CA ALA A 423 -15.84 11.98 -6.08
C ALA A 423 -15.66 12.40 -7.54
N LEU A 424 -15.46 11.42 -8.41
CA LEU A 424 -15.26 11.61 -9.85
C LEU A 424 -16.43 11.02 -10.63
N ASP A 425 -16.68 11.55 -11.83
CA ASP A 425 -17.48 10.86 -12.85
C ASP A 425 -16.85 9.49 -13.17
N ILE A 426 -17.62 8.41 -13.11
CA ILE A 426 -17.10 7.06 -13.39
C ILE A 426 -16.57 6.93 -14.83
N LEU A 427 -17.21 7.61 -15.79
CA LEU A 427 -16.93 7.47 -17.22
C LEU A 427 -15.85 8.43 -17.72
N THR A 428 -15.74 9.63 -17.15
CA THR A 428 -14.78 10.65 -17.63
C THR A 428 -13.62 10.94 -16.67
N GLY A 429 -13.74 10.56 -15.40
CA GLY A 429 -12.77 10.95 -14.37
C GLY A 429 -12.88 12.42 -13.94
N ASP A 430 -13.88 13.17 -14.42
CA ASP A 430 -14.08 14.58 -14.05
C ASP A 430 -14.45 14.72 -12.57
N LEU A 431 -13.79 15.63 -11.85
CA LEU A 431 -14.10 15.96 -10.47
C LEU A 431 -15.54 16.49 -10.33
N LYS A 432 -16.39 15.77 -9.61
CA LYS A 432 -17.73 16.25 -9.22
C LYS A 432 -17.66 17.11 -7.97
N TRP A 433 -17.00 16.59 -6.94
CA TRP A 433 -16.81 17.26 -5.65
C TRP A 433 -15.69 16.59 -4.85
N TYR A 434 -15.23 17.26 -3.79
CA TYR A 434 -14.31 16.71 -2.81
C TYR A 434 -14.67 17.19 -1.40
N LYS A 435 -14.19 16.47 -0.39
CA LYS A 435 -14.28 16.85 1.03
C LYS A 435 -12.99 16.46 1.73
N SER A 436 -12.23 17.45 2.19
CA SER A 436 -11.09 17.21 3.07
C SER A 436 -11.56 16.70 4.44
N ILE A 437 -10.86 15.67 4.94
CA ILE A 437 -11.14 14.98 6.20
C ILE A 437 -10.01 15.22 7.20
N VAL A 438 -8.75 15.09 6.78
CA VAL A 438 -7.55 15.40 7.59
C VAL A 438 -6.68 16.42 6.83
N PRO A 439 -7.06 17.71 6.79
CA PRO A 439 -6.31 18.74 6.06
C PRO A 439 -4.93 18.97 6.68
N ASN A 440 -3.92 19.20 5.85
CA ASN A 440 -2.54 19.48 6.27
C ASN A 440 -1.95 18.43 7.25
N ASP A 441 -2.35 17.16 7.10
CA ASP A 441 -1.89 16.01 7.91
C ASP A 441 -0.37 16.01 8.11
N ASP A 442 0.08 15.74 9.33
CA ASP A 442 1.48 15.69 9.75
C ASP A 442 1.82 14.40 10.52
N HIS A 443 0.94 13.40 10.49
CA HIS A 443 1.04 12.16 11.24
C HIS A 443 1.03 10.89 10.37
N ASP A 444 0.99 11.03 9.03
CA ASP A 444 0.76 9.90 8.09
C ASP A 444 -0.58 9.21 8.42
N TRP A 445 -1.65 10.01 8.49
CA TRP A 445 -3.01 9.57 8.81
C TRP A 445 -3.92 9.52 7.58
N ASP A 446 -3.54 8.65 6.64
CA ASP A 446 -4.30 8.28 5.45
C ASP A 446 -5.80 8.18 5.70
N LEU A 447 -6.57 8.88 4.88
CA LEU A 447 -7.95 8.49 4.64
C LEU A 447 -7.95 7.19 3.83
N THR A 448 -8.47 6.11 4.40
CA THR A 448 -8.35 4.78 3.79
C THR A 448 -9.66 4.24 3.23
N GLN A 449 -10.83 4.64 3.75
CA GLN A 449 -12.11 4.03 3.38
C GLN A 449 -13.19 5.07 3.11
N VAL A 450 -13.97 4.86 2.04
CA VAL A 450 -15.22 5.59 1.77
C VAL A 450 -16.28 4.60 1.32
N THR A 451 -17.49 4.70 1.87
CA THR A 451 -18.61 3.77 1.63
C THR A 451 -19.91 4.57 1.41
N PRO A 452 -20.45 4.64 0.17
CA PRO A 452 -21.65 5.39 -0.15
C PRO A 452 -22.96 4.63 0.13
N VAL A 453 -24.00 5.39 0.46
CA VAL A 453 -25.40 4.98 0.65
C VAL A 453 -25.60 3.95 1.77
N LEU A 454 -25.49 4.44 3.00
CA LEU A 454 -26.23 3.85 4.13
C LEU A 454 -27.60 4.51 4.19
N LYS A 455 -28.66 3.70 4.28
CA LYS A 455 -30.03 4.19 4.51
C LYS A 455 -30.38 4.04 5.97
N ALA A 456 -30.53 5.15 6.66
CA ALA A 456 -31.00 5.17 8.04
C ALA A 456 -31.95 6.36 8.24
N GLY A 457 -32.94 6.21 9.12
CA GLY A 457 -34.08 7.12 9.21
C GLY A 457 -34.51 7.45 10.64
N VAL A 458 -34.08 8.62 11.09
CA VAL A 458 -34.62 9.32 12.27
C VAL A 458 -35.81 10.19 11.82
N ASP A 459 -36.79 10.43 12.70
CA ASP A 459 -37.99 11.24 12.46
C ASP A 459 -38.84 10.82 11.23
N GLY A 460 -38.69 9.58 10.77
CA GLY A 460 -39.35 9.07 9.56
C GLY A 460 -38.72 9.55 8.25
N VAL A 461 -37.56 10.21 8.29
CA VAL A 461 -36.81 10.68 7.11
C VAL A 461 -35.59 9.79 6.88
N SER A 462 -35.69 8.88 5.91
CA SER A 462 -34.52 8.14 5.39
C SER A 462 -33.50 9.13 4.84
N ARG A 463 -32.33 9.22 5.47
CA ARG A 463 -31.16 9.94 4.95
C ARG A 463 -30.25 8.95 4.25
N ASP A 464 -29.76 9.34 3.07
CA ASP A 464 -28.67 8.65 2.40
C ASP A 464 -27.35 9.25 2.89
N MET A 465 -26.42 8.42 3.35
CA MET A 465 -25.16 8.87 3.95
C MET A 465 -23.93 8.27 3.27
N VAL A 466 -22.83 9.01 3.31
CA VAL A 466 -21.48 8.56 2.96
C VAL A 466 -20.71 8.36 4.26
N ALA A 467 -20.18 7.17 4.50
CA ALA A 467 -19.32 6.88 5.65
C ALA A 467 -17.85 6.86 5.24
N THR A 468 -16.96 7.33 6.10
CA THR A 468 -15.51 7.33 5.87
C THR A 468 -14.72 7.15 7.16
N VAL A 469 -13.55 6.53 7.07
CA VAL A 469 -12.62 6.34 8.20
C VAL A 469 -11.18 6.21 7.66
N GLY A 470 -10.19 6.57 8.47
CA GLY A 470 -8.77 6.48 8.13
C GLY A 470 -7.90 5.92 9.25
N LYS A 471 -6.58 6.05 9.06
CA LYS A 471 -5.55 5.82 10.09
C LYS A 471 -5.73 6.74 11.31
N ASP A 472 -6.37 7.89 11.13
CA ASP A 472 -6.76 8.86 12.18
C ASP A 472 -7.71 8.27 13.25
N GLY A 473 -8.35 7.14 12.96
CA GLY A 473 -9.15 6.40 13.94
C GLY A 473 -10.51 7.02 14.27
N VAL A 474 -11.04 7.90 13.41
CA VAL A 474 -12.35 8.53 13.58
C VAL A 474 -13.27 8.16 12.41
N LEU A 475 -14.33 7.41 12.71
CA LEU A 475 -15.41 7.13 11.75
C LEU A 475 -16.27 8.38 11.60
N ARG A 476 -16.46 8.86 10.37
CA ARG A 476 -17.29 10.03 10.07
C ARG A 476 -18.39 9.67 9.10
N THR A 477 -19.51 10.38 9.19
CA THR A 477 -20.57 10.34 8.18
C THR A 477 -20.88 11.72 7.63
N LEU A 478 -21.19 11.77 6.35
CA LEU A 478 -21.63 12.95 5.63
C LEU A 478 -23.03 12.70 5.07
N ASP A 479 -23.84 13.75 4.96
CA ASP A 479 -25.06 13.73 4.17
C ASP A 479 -24.72 13.61 2.66
N LYS A 480 -25.29 12.63 1.96
CA LYS A 480 -24.97 12.33 0.55
C LYS A 480 -25.20 13.51 -0.41
N ARG A 481 -26.10 14.46 -0.09
CA ARG A 481 -26.50 15.51 -1.04
C ARG A 481 -25.84 16.86 -0.77
N THR A 482 -25.50 17.13 0.49
CA THR A 482 -24.93 18.41 0.95
C THR A 482 -23.46 18.30 1.35
N HIS A 483 -22.94 17.08 1.49
CA HIS A 483 -21.58 16.73 1.93
C HIS A 483 -21.17 17.37 3.26
N GLN A 484 -22.17 17.76 4.07
CA GLN A 484 -21.94 18.27 5.41
C GLN A 484 -21.74 17.10 6.38
N PRO A 485 -20.80 17.20 7.33
CA PRO A 485 -20.66 16.24 8.42
C PRO A 485 -21.97 16.10 9.21
N LEU A 486 -22.32 14.86 9.53
CA LEU A 486 -23.45 14.51 10.37
C LEU A 486 -22.98 14.16 11.79
N TYR A 487 -21.99 13.27 11.89
CA TYR A 487 -21.32 12.91 13.14
C TYR A 487 -19.89 12.42 12.91
N GLU A 488 -19.11 12.42 14.01
CA GLU A 488 -17.76 11.86 14.08
C GLU A 488 -17.66 10.98 15.34
N THR A 489 -17.15 9.77 15.20
CA THR A 489 -17.12 8.74 16.25
C THR A 489 -15.71 8.15 16.35
N PRO A 490 -14.94 8.42 17.43
CA PRO A 490 -13.66 7.77 17.67
C PRO A 490 -13.81 6.25 17.82
N ILE A 491 -13.19 5.50 16.91
CA ILE A 491 -13.25 4.02 16.92
C ILE A 491 -12.08 3.38 17.66
N THR A 492 -11.01 4.13 17.94
CA THR A 492 -9.78 3.72 18.64
C THR A 492 -9.35 4.82 19.64
N THR A 493 -8.23 4.66 20.35
CA THR A 493 -7.70 5.70 21.26
C THR A 493 -7.22 6.93 20.48
N ILE A 494 -7.74 8.11 20.84
CA ILE A 494 -7.31 9.41 20.30
C ILE A 494 -6.60 10.19 21.42
N LEU A 495 -5.39 10.69 21.15
CA LEU A 495 -4.59 11.50 22.08
C LEU A 495 -3.72 12.47 21.29
N ASN A 496 -3.71 13.75 21.69
CA ASN A 496 -2.86 14.79 21.12
C ASN A 496 -2.95 14.91 19.58
N ALA A 497 -4.06 14.51 18.97
CA ALA A 497 -4.18 14.45 17.51
C ALA A 497 -4.07 15.83 16.82
N ASP A 498 -4.49 16.89 17.51
CA ASP A 498 -4.37 18.27 17.04
C ASP A 498 -3.01 18.93 17.38
N ILE A 499 -2.04 18.18 17.94
CA ILE A 499 -0.75 18.73 18.38
C ILE A 499 0.29 18.51 17.28
N PRO A 500 0.82 19.57 16.64
CA PRO A 500 1.68 19.41 15.47
C PRO A 500 2.99 18.67 15.74
N VAL A 501 3.46 17.92 14.74
CA VAL A 501 4.73 17.21 14.77
C VAL A 501 5.90 18.19 14.60
N THR A 502 6.73 18.28 15.64
CA THR A 502 7.90 19.16 15.69
C THR A 502 9.21 18.37 15.87
N ARG A 503 10.35 19.08 15.86
CA ARG A 503 11.67 18.51 16.15
C ARG A 503 11.86 18.09 17.62
N GLU A 504 11.01 18.56 18.52
CA GLU A 504 10.96 18.10 19.93
C GLU A 504 10.21 16.76 20.03
N GLY A 505 9.19 16.60 19.18
CA GLY A 505 8.39 15.40 19.03
C GLY A 505 7.19 15.32 19.99
N VAL A 506 6.14 14.66 19.54
CA VAL A 506 4.85 14.52 20.24
C VAL A 506 4.50 13.04 20.35
N VAL A 507 3.90 12.62 21.47
CA VAL A 507 3.23 11.31 21.56
C VAL A 507 1.77 11.52 21.22
N ALA A 508 1.32 10.93 20.12
CA ALA A 508 -0.06 10.99 19.68
C ALA A 508 -0.63 9.58 19.45
N CYS A 509 -1.95 9.46 19.54
CA CYS A 509 -2.70 8.26 19.18
C CYS A 509 -3.81 8.70 18.20
N PRO A 510 -4.04 7.97 17.10
CA PRO A 510 -3.44 6.67 16.78
C PRO A 510 -1.96 6.77 16.35
N GLY A 511 -1.22 5.67 16.45
CA GLY A 511 0.13 5.62 15.88
C GLY A 511 0.14 5.66 14.35
N VAL A 512 1.34 5.65 13.74
CA VAL A 512 1.53 5.77 12.27
C VAL A 512 0.86 4.66 11.44
N THR A 513 0.65 3.47 11.99
CA THR A 513 -0.19 2.41 11.39
C THR A 513 -1.46 2.15 12.22
N GLY A 514 -1.90 3.14 12.98
CA GLY A 514 -3.07 3.08 13.86
C GLY A 514 -4.39 3.19 13.10
N GLY A 515 -5.50 3.23 13.84
CA GLY A 515 -6.83 3.43 13.25
C GLY A 515 -7.17 2.33 12.25
N VAL A 516 -7.66 2.71 11.07
CA VAL A 516 -8.10 1.79 10.02
C VAL A 516 -7.16 1.86 8.82
N LEU A 517 -6.51 0.73 8.51
CA LEU A 517 -5.66 0.56 7.32
C LEU A 517 -6.52 0.17 6.08
N TRP A 518 -6.11 -0.83 5.30
CA TRP A 518 -6.77 -1.21 4.04
C TRP A 518 -8.18 -1.82 4.18
N SER A 519 -8.63 -2.14 5.39
CA SER A 519 -9.85 -2.92 5.60
C SER A 519 -11.09 -2.05 5.75
N SER A 520 -12.04 -2.24 4.84
CA SER A 520 -13.29 -1.48 4.81
C SER A 520 -14.25 -1.87 5.95
N PRO A 521 -15.01 -0.90 6.49
CA PRO A 521 -16.13 -1.19 7.38
C PRO A 521 -17.18 -2.10 6.73
N ALA A 522 -17.94 -2.81 7.55
CA ALA A 522 -19.17 -3.48 7.15
C ALA A 522 -20.38 -2.70 7.65
N TYR A 523 -21.48 -2.71 6.88
CA TYR A 523 -22.77 -2.21 7.34
C TYR A 523 -23.76 -3.38 7.50
N HIS A 524 -24.42 -3.47 8.64
CA HIS A 524 -25.49 -4.44 8.86
C HIS A 524 -26.86 -3.76 8.76
N PRO A 525 -27.67 -3.99 7.70
CA PRO A 525 -28.90 -3.26 7.46
C PRO A 525 -30.03 -3.54 8.45
N GLY A 526 -30.07 -4.72 9.09
CA GLY A 526 -31.07 -5.05 10.12
C GLY A 526 -30.90 -4.21 11.39
N GLU A 527 -29.77 -4.40 12.09
CA GLU A 527 -29.33 -3.61 13.24
C GLU A 527 -28.98 -2.12 12.95
N LYS A 528 -28.92 -1.70 11.68
CA LYS A 528 -28.48 -0.37 11.24
C LYS A 528 -27.16 0.10 11.86
N ILE A 529 -26.16 -0.77 11.92
CA ILE A 529 -24.82 -0.44 12.44
C ILE A 529 -23.74 -0.48 11.36
N LEU A 530 -22.75 0.40 11.51
CA LEU A 530 -21.43 0.29 10.89
C LEU A 530 -20.49 -0.43 11.86
N LEU A 531 -19.71 -1.39 11.36
CA LEU A 531 -18.68 -2.09 12.12
C LEU A 531 -17.33 -1.87 11.45
N THR A 532 -16.32 -1.53 12.22
CA THR A 532 -14.94 -1.41 11.73
C THR A 532 -13.95 -2.06 12.70
N SER A 533 -12.91 -2.66 12.15
CA SER A 533 -11.74 -3.15 12.89
C SER A 533 -10.64 -2.10 12.86
N SER A 534 -9.94 -1.90 13.97
CA SER A 534 -8.84 -0.94 14.06
C SER A 534 -7.65 -1.43 14.89
N ILE A 535 -6.50 -0.80 14.66
CA ILE A 535 -5.32 -0.92 15.53
C ILE A 535 -5.37 0.18 16.59
N ASP A 536 -5.09 -0.20 17.84
CA ASP A 536 -5.07 0.70 18.98
C ASP A 536 -3.69 0.73 19.63
N TYR A 537 -2.96 1.81 19.37
CA TYR A 537 -1.65 2.13 19.94
C TYR A 537 -1.29 3.58 19.65
N CYS A 538 -0.18 4.05 20.21
CA CYS A 538 0.32 5.41 20.05
C CYS A 538 1.73 5.43 19.45
N SER A 539 2.10 6.56 18.84
CA SER A 539 3.46 6.78 18.36
C SER A 539 4.03 8.10 18.86
N ARG A 540 5.34 8.12 19.08
CA ARG A 540 6.13 9.34 19.17
C ARG A 540 6.52 9.76 17.76
N PHE A 541 5.89 10.82 17.27
CA PHE A 541 6.18 11.45 15.98
C PHE A 541 7.19 12.57 16.18
N ARG A 542 8.15 12.71 15.25
CA ARG A 542 9.19 13.73 15.32
C ARG A 542 9.64 14.17 13.93
N ALA A 543 9.64 15.47 13.69
CA ALA A 543 10.20 16.04 12.45
C ALA A 543 11.74 16.01 12.46
N ALA A 544 12.34 15.76 11.29
CA ALA A 544 13.79 15.76 11.12
C ALA A 544 14.41 17.16 11.24
N GLY A 545 15.73 17.20 11.43
CA GLY A 545 16.52 18.44 11.41
C GLY A 545 16.71 19.01 10.01
N ASP A 546 16.85 18.13 9.03
CA ASP A 546 17.00 18.42 7.60
C ASP A 546 16.20 17.37 6.82
N VAL A 547 15.63 17.75 5.67
CA VAL A 547 14.77 16.89 4.86
C VAL A 547 15.34 16.82 3.44
N ARG A 548 15.68 15.62 2.97
CA ARG A 548 16.26 15.38 1.64
C ARG A 548 15.42 14.36 0.89
N PHE A 549 14.98 14.72 -0.31
CA PHE A 549 14.30 13.80 -1.22
C PHE A 549 15.33 12.93 -1.96
N ILE A 550 15.06 11.63 -2.06
CA ILE A 550 15.81 10.69 -2.88
C ILE A 550 14.77 9.84 -3.63
N PRO A 551 14.71 9.88 -4.97
CA PRO A 551 13.71 9.16 -5.75
C PRO A 551 13.60 7.68 -5.36
N GLY A 552 12.37 7.24 -5.07
CA GLY A 552 12.09 5.86 -4.73
C GLY A 552 12.61 5.38 -3.37
N GLN A 553 13.06 6.27 -2.48
CA GLN A 553 13.26 6.03 -1.04
C GLN A 553 12.12 6.66 -0.22
N LEU A 554 11.97 6.25 1.04
CA LEU A 554 10.96 6.83 1.95
C LEU A 554 11.31 8.28 2.31
N TYR A 555 10.29 9.12 2.40
CA TYR A 555 10.39 10.58 2.46
C TYR A 555 9.53 11.19 3.58
N MET A 556 9.43 10.47 4.71
CA MET A 556 8.67 10.88 5.90
C MET A 556 9.02 12.28 6.43
N GLY A 557 10.23 12.78 6.16
CA GLY A 557 10.73 14.04 6.73
C GLY A 557 10.89 14.03 8.25
N GLY A 558 10.95 12.84 8.86
CA GLY A 558 10.97 12.63 10.30
C GLY A 558 10.96 11.14 10.67
N ASP A 559 10.66 10.83 11.93
CA ASP A 559 10.46 9.46 12.41
C ASP A 559 9.24 9.32 13.32
N ALA A 560 8.55 8.18 13.21
CA ALA A 560 7.45 7.79 14.07
C ALA A 560 7.80 6.48 14.79
N ARG A 561 7.89 6.50 16.12
CA ARG A 561 8.24 5.33 16.94
C ARG A 561 7.05 4.83 17.72
N HIS A 562 6.87 3.52 17.78
CA HIS A 562 5.87 2.87 18.62
C HIS A 562 6.10 3.21 20.12
N GLU A 563 5.01 3.57 20.81
CA GLU A 563 4.95 3.79 22.26
C GLU A 563 3.86 2.89 22.87
N GLY A 564 4.14 2.26 24.02
CA GLY A 564 3.21 1.38 24.74
C GLY A 564 3.14 -0.05 24.19
N ASP A 565 2.03 -0.74 24.46
CA ASP A 565 1.66 -2.01 23.81
C ASP A 565 0.68 -1.73 22.65
N MET A 566 0.45 -2.73 21.78
CA MET A 566 -0.53 -2.63 20.68
C MET A 566 -1.69 -3.59 20.91
N SER A 567 -2.92 -3.09 20.78
CA SER A 567 -4.14 -3.90 20.80
C SER A 567 -5.01 -3.61 19.57
N GLY A 568 -6.21 -4.18 19.49
CA GLY A 568 -7.17 -3.86 18.44
C GLY A 568 -8.57 -3.62 18.98
N TRP A 569 -9.41 -2.96 18.18
CA TRP A 569 -10.85 -2.84 18.44
C TRP A 569 -11.66 -3.43 17.29
N ILE A 570 -12.84 -3.96 17.63
CA ILE A 570 -13.99 -4.01 16.73
C ILE A 570 -15.02 -3.05 17.33
N THR A 571 -15.38 -2.01 16.59
CA THR A 571 -16.31 -0.97 17.06
C THR A 571 -17.55 -0.95 16.20
N ALA A 572 -18.72 -1.09 16.83
CA ALA A 572 -20.03 -0.94 16.21
C ALA A 572 -20.61 0.44 16.54
N VAL A 573 -21.00 1.18 15.50
CA VAL A 573 -21.58 2.52 15.59
C VAL A 573 -22.98 2.49 15.00
N ASP A 574 -23.97 2.99 15.74
CA ASP A 574 -25.32 3.19 15.24
C ASP A 574 -25.32 4.25 14.15
N VAL A 575 -25.89 3.92 12.99
CA VAL A 575 -25.82 4.76 11.79
C VAL A 575 -26.77 5.95 11.85
N GLU A 576 -27.73 5.96 12.78
CA GLU A 576 -28.70 7.05 12.95
C GLU A 576 -28.21 8.10 13.95
N SER A 577 -27.62 7.69 15.07
CA SER A 577 -27.13 8.62 16.11
C SER A 577 -25.63 8.91 16.04
N GLY A 578 -24.84 8.05 15.41
CA GLY A 578 -23.37 8.09 15.51
C GLY A 578 -22.83 7.60 16.85
N GLU A 579 -23.69 7.10 17.74
CA GLU A 579 -23.27 6.56 19.02
C GLU A 579 -22.69 5.16 18.87
N THR A 580 -21.62 4.89 19.60
CA THR A 580 -21.03 3.56 19.74
C THR A 580 -22.02 2.61 20.42
N ARG A 581 -22.59 1.64 19.69
CA ARG A 581 -23.50 0.62 20.24
C ARG A 581 -22.74 -0.40 21.08
N TRP A 582 -21.55 -0.83 20.63
CA TRP A 582 -20.64 -1.66 21.41
C TRP A 582 -19.19 -1.56 20.90
N LYS A 583 -18.23 -1.93 21.76
CA LYS A 583 -16.82 -2.13 21.41
C LYS A 583 -16.31 -3.44 22.00
N HIS A 584 -15.52 -4.16 21.22
CA HIS A 584 -14.78 -5.34 21.67
C HIS A 584 -13.28 -5.08 21.49
N GLN A 585 -12.49 -5.20 22.57
CA GLN A 585 -11.03 -5.09 22.49
C GLN A 585 -10.43 -6.47 22.21
N THR A 586 -9.55 -6.56 21.21
CA THR A 586 -8.72 -7.75 20.98
C THR A 586 -7.33 -7.50 21.55
N GLU A 587 -6.75 -8.52 22.19
CA GLU A 587 -5.39 -8.46 22.77
C GLU A 587 -4.35 -8.01 21.73
N PHE A 588 -4.53 -8.43 20.47
CA PHE A 588 -3.67 -8.07 19.35
C PHE A 588 -4.39 -7.15 18.35
N PRO A 589 -3.64 -6.34 17.59
CA PRO A 589 -4.14 -5.55 16.48
C PRO A 589 -5.06 -6.29 15.52
N ASN A 590 -6.06 -5.59 15.01
CA ASN A 590 -7.09 -6.14 14.15
C ASN A 590 -7.14 -5.35 12.83
N VAL A 591 -6.74 -5.98 11.73
CA VAL A 591 -6.62 -5.34 10.40
C VAL A 591 -7.36 -6.11 9.30
N ALA A 592 -8.04 -7.20 9.63
CA ALA A 592 -8.85 -7.93 8.68
C ALA A 592 -10.15 -7.17 8.37
N ALA A 593 -10.72 -7.40 7.19
CA ALA A 593 -11.98 -6.77 6.84
C ALA A 593 -13.14 -7.42 7.60
N VAL A 594 -14.04 -6.59 8.13
CA VAL A 594 -15.27 -7.05 8.77
C VAL A 594 -16.24 -7.51 7.69
N THR A 595 -16.97 -8.59 7.93
CA THR A 595 -18.07 -9.06 7.07
C THR A 595 -19.28 -9.38 7.94
N THR A 596 -20.46 -8.95 7.52
CA THR A 596 -21.72 -9.13 8.25
C THR A 596 -22.68 -10.04 7.50
N THR A 597 -23.52 -10.81 8.21
CA THR A 597 -24.47 -11.76 7.59
C THR A 597 -25.89 -11.61 8.14
N ALA A 598 -26.88 -12.00 7.32
CA ALA A 598 -28.29 -12.10 7.75
C ALA A 598 -28.52 -13.12 8.88
N GLY A 599 -27.54 -13.99 9.17
CA GLY A 599 -27.52 -14.87 10.34
C GLY A 599 -27.28 -14.15 11.68
N GLY A 600 -27.19 -12.83 11.69
CA GLY A 600 -26.92 -12.04 12.90
C GLY A 600 -25.45 -12.04 13.32
N LEU A 601 -24.54 -12.30 12.38
CA LEU A 601 -23.11 -12.43 12.65
C LEU A 601 -22.31 -11.24 12.11
N ALA A 602 -21.24 -10.89 12.82
CA ALA A 602 -20.11 -10.16 12.29
C ALA A 602 -18.85 -11.04 12.38
N ILE A 603 -17.99 -10.97 11.36
CA ILE A 603 -16.81 -11.82 11.20
C ILE A 603 -15.58 -10.92 10.98
N SER A 604 -14.53 -11.10 11.77
CA SER A 604 -13.23 -10.42 11.60
C SER A 604 -12.08 -11.32 12.08
N GLY A 605 -10.82 -10.87 11.98
CA GLY A 605 -9.66 -11.69 12.29
C GLY A 605 -8.46 -10.92 12.83
N THR A 606 -7.83 -11.44 13.90
CA THR A 606 -6.70 -10.77 14.57
C THR A 606 -5.36 -10.99 13.86
N LEU A 607 -4.39 -10.09 14.09
CA LEU A 607 -2.99 -10.35 13.74
C LEU A 607 -2.32 -11.46 14.58
N ALA A 608 -3.02 -12.03 15.58
CA ALA A 608 -2.63 -13.28 16.24
C ALA A 608 -3.19 -14.53 15.56
N GLY A 609 -4.10 -14.39 14.59
CA GLY A 609 -4.62 -15.48 13.77
C GLY A 609 -5.94 -16.08 14.25
N ASP A 610 -6.64 -15.41 15.15
CA ASP A 610 -7.97 -15.80 15.62
C ASP A 610 -9.02 -15.28 14.65
N LEU A 611 -9.77 -16.17 14.00
CA LEU A 611 -10.98 -15.83 13.26
C LEU A 611 -12.13 -15.73 14.26
N LEU A 612 -12.66 -14.51 14.43
CA LEU A 612 -13.66 -14.17 15.45
C LEU A 612 -15.04 -14.02 14.83
N PHE A 613 -16.02 -14.67 15.45
CA PHE A 613 -17.45 -14.56 15.12
C PHE A 613 -18.18 -13.89 16.28
N PHE A 614 -18.84 -12.77 16.00
CA PHE A 614 -19.58 -11.98 16.97
C PHE A 614 -21.08 -12.03 16.68
N ASP A 615 -21.89 -12.03 17.75
CA ASP A 615 -23.27 -11.58 17.68
C ASP A 615 -23.29 -10.09 17.29
N VAL A 616 -23.92 -9.77 16.16
CA VAL A 616 -23.84 -8.42 15.55
C VAL A 616 -24.58 -7.36 16.38
N ALA A 617 -25.61 -7.74 17.14
CA ALA A 617 -26.41 -6.81 17.94
C ALA A 617 -25.71 -6.45 19.27
N THR A 618 -25.00 -7.39 19.88
CA THR A 618 -24.44 -7.26 21.24
C THR A 618 -22.91 -7.15 21.30
N GLY A 619 -22.18 -7.57 20.25
CA GLY A 619 -20.71 -7.64 20.25
C GLY A 619 -20.15 -8.81 21.06
N ALA A 620 -20.99 -9.76 21.47
CA ALA A 620 -20.55 -10.98 22.17
C ALA A 620 -19.80 -11.92 21.20
N VAL A 621 -18.62 -12.39 21.56
CA VAL A 621 -17.91 -13.42 20.80
C VAL A 621 -18.63 -14.76 20.99
N LEU A 622 -19.12 -15.33 19.89
CA LEU A 622 -19.84 -16.60 19.85
C LEU A 622 -18.90 -17.76 19.51
N ASN A 623 -17.92 -17.54 18.63
CA ASN A 623 -16.88 -18.50 18.30
C ASN A 623 -15.54 -17.79 18.01
N SER A 624 -14.44 -18.47 18.29
CA SER A 624 -13.07 -18.06 17.97
C SER A 624 -12.28 -19.26 17.46
N ILE A 625 -11.76 -19.18 16.23
CA ILE A 625 -11.05 -20.27 15.58
C ILE A 625 -9.60 -19.83 15.30
N ALA A 626 -8.64 -20.50 15.93
CA ALA A 626 -7.22 -20.28 15.68
C ALA A 626 -6.82 -20.85 14.32
N THR A 627 -6.61 -19.97 13.33
CA THR A 627 -6.21 -20.35 11.95
C THR A 627 -4.72 -20.72 11.85
N GLY A 628 -3.90 -20.27 12.80
CA GLY A 628 -2.49 -20.64 12.95
C GLY A 628 -1.48 -19.72 12.25
N ALA A 629 -1.94 -18.64 11.61
CA ALA A 629 -1.14 -17.50 11.14
C ALA A 629 -2.03 -16.23 11.13
N GLN A 630 -1.44 -15.05 10.95
CA GLN A 630 -2.17 -13.77 11.05
C GLN A 630 -3.31 -13.69 10.02
N ILE A 631 -4.39 -12.99 10.36
CA ILE A 631 -5.46 -12.67 9.40
C ILE A 631 -5.36 -11.18 9.07
N GLY A 632 -5.12 -10.86 7.79
CA GLY A 632 -5.01 -9.48 7.30
C GLY A 632 -5.66 -9.24 5.94
N GLY A 633 -6.38 -10.23 5.41
CA GLY A 633 -7.13 -10.12 4.15
C GLY A 633 -8.63 -9.84 4.37
N GLY A 634 -9.40 -9.98 3.28
CA GLY A 634 -10.84 -9.90 3.33
C GLY A 634 -11.48 -11.24 3.70
N ASN A 635 -12.17 -11.31 4.85
CA ASN A 635 -13.01 -12.46 5.20
C ASN A 635 -14.28 -12.42 4.35
N ILE A 636 -14.71 -13.51 3.73
CA ILE A 636 -15.90 -13.52 2.85
C ILE A 636 -16.90 -14.61 3.22
N SER A 637 -18.18 -14.41 2.88
CA SER A 637 -19.23 -15.43 2.97
C SER A 637 -20.00 -15.54 1.67
N TYR A 638 -20.10 -16.77 1.15
CA TYR A 638 -20.61 -17.11 -0.17
C TYR A 638 -21.33 -18.48 -0.12
N SER A 639 -22.01 -18.87 -1.19
CA SER A 639 -22.72 -20.15 -1.29
C SER A 639 -22.19 -20.97 -2.46
N VAL A 640 -22.09 -22.28 -2.28
CA VAL A 640 -21.81 -23.22 -3.37
C VAL A 640 -22.78 -24.39 -3.23
N GLU A 641 -23.49 -24.71 -4.31
CA GLU A 641 -24.50 -25.80 -4.34
C GLU A 641 -25.57 -25.68 -3.22
N GLY A 642 -25.87 -24.45 -2.80
CA GLY A 642 -26.85 -24.15 -1.75
C GLY A 642 -26.32 -24.27 -0.32
N LYS A 643 -25.00 -24.44 -0.13
CA LYS A 643 -24.35 -24.48 1.18
C LYS A 643 -23.49 -23.23 1.41
N GLN A 644 -23.70 -22.56 2.53
CA GLN A 644 -22.94 -21.39 2.95
C GLN A 644 -21.53 -21.78 3.41
N HIS A 645 -20.55 -21.01 2.95
CA HIS A 645 -19.14 -21.13 3.30
C HIS A 645 -18.61 -19.78 3.81
N ILE A 646 -17.59 -19.84 4.66
CA ILE A 646 -16.75 -18.71 5.09
C ILE A 646 -15.33 -18.97 4.61
N ALA A 647 -14.71 -18.03 3.90
CA ALA A 647 -13.29 -18.11 3.55
C ALA A 647 -12.46 -17.00 4.19
N VAL A 648 -11.28 -17.36 4.65
CA VAL A 648 -10.30 -16.48 5.32
C VAL A 648 -8.90 -16.71 4.77
N GLY A 649 -8.14 -15.64 4.58
CA GLY A 649 -6.69 -15.70 4.37
C GLY A 649 -5.95 -15.74 5.70
N SER A 650 -5.20 -16.81 5.95
CA SER A 650 -4.32 -16.98 7.11
C SER A 650 -2.85 -17.02 6.64
N GLY A 651 -2.03 -16.05 7.05
CA GLY A 651 -0.67 -15.91 6.55
C GLY A 651 0.11 -14.80 7.26
N LEU A 652 1.02 -14.14 6.55
CA LEU A 652 1.62 -12.89 7.02
C LEU A 652 0.66 -11.75 6.68
N GLY A 653 -0.05 -11.18 7.65
CA GLY A 653 -1.02 -10.11 7.43
C GLY A 653 -0.36 -8.73 7.23
N MET A 654 0.69 -8.45 8.00
CA MET A 654 1.43 -7.20 7.88
C MET A 654 2.95 -7.38 8.12
N LEU A 655 3.76 -6.59 7.42
CA LEU A 655 5.22 -6.65 7.55
C LEU A 655 5.74 -6.02 8.85
N THR A 656 5.10 -4.94 9.32
CA THR A 656 5.54 -4.06 10.42
C THR A 656 5.11 -4.53 11.80
N ILE A 657 3.90 -5.10 11.96
CA ILE A 657 3.42 -5.68 13.22
C ILE A 657 3.48 -7.21 13.15
N ARG A 658 4.25 -7.81 14.06
CA ARG A 658 4.37 -9.27 14.21
C ARG A 658 4.30 -9.65 15.69
N PRO A 659 3.21 -10.27 16.16
CA PRO A 659 3.14 -10.80 17.52
C PRO A 659 4.30 -11.77 17.81
N PRO A 660 5.11 -11.55 18.87
CA PRO A 660 6.24 -12.43 19.21
C PRO A 660 5.86 -13.91 19.36
N GLN A 661 4.61 -14.19 19.73
CA GLN A 661 4.08 -15.51 20.03
C GLN A 661 3.88 -16.39 18.78
N LEU A 662 3.75 -15.80 17.58
CA LEU A 662 3.43 -16.53 16.34
C LEU A 662 4.63 -17.21 15.65
N GLY A 663 5.85 -16.97 16.12
CA GLY A 663 7.07 -17.53 15.52
C GLY A 663 7.34 -17.02 14.10
N LEU A 664 8.05 -17.81 13.29
CA LEU A 664 8.19 -17.51 11.86
C LEU A 664 6.86 -17.78 11.14
N PRO A 665 6.45 -16.93 10.17
CA PRO A 665 5.19 -17.09 9.48
C PRO A 665 5.13 -18.46 8.78
N ARG A 666 4.03 -19.19 9.01
CA ARG A 666 3.65 -20.35 8.20
C ARG A 666 3.37 -19.88 6.76
N GLN A 667 3.39 -20.81 5.81
CA GLN A 667 3.02 -20.50 4.43
C GLN A 667 1.58 -19.98 4.38
N SER A 668 1.38 -18.92 3.60
CA SER A 668 0.07 -18.30 3.41
C SER A 668 -0.94 -19.31 2.89
N SER A 669 -2.13 -19.32 3.49
CA SER A 669 -3.19 -20.30 3.27
C SER A 669 -4.54 -19.61 3.10
N ILE A 670 -5.40 -20.15 2.24
CA ILE A 670 -6.84 -19.87 2.25
C ILE A 670 -7.52 -21.02 2.97
N ILE A 671 -8.31 -20.72 4.00
CA ILE A 671 -9.03 -21.74 4.78
C ILE A 671 -10.52 -21.50 4.61
N VAL A 672 -11.28 -22.58 4.36
CA VAL A 672 -12.73 -22.53 4.17
C VAL A 672 -13.41 -23.31 5.29
N TYR A 673 -14.42 -22.69 5.88
CA TYR A 673 -15.29 -23.23 6.93
C TYR A 673 -16.73 -23.31 6.45
N ALA A 674 -17.45 -24.33 6.91
CA ALA A 674 -18.90 -24.45 6.76
C ALA A 674 -19.47 -25.31 7.90
N LEU A 675 -20.79 -25.42 8.00
CA LEU A 675 -21.41 -26.40 8.89
C LEU A 675 -21.11 -27.83 8.40
N PRO A 676 -21.10 -28.85 9.29
CA PRO A 676 -21.04 -30.25 8.87
C PRO A 676 -22.16 -30.62 7.90
N SER A 677 -21.90 -31.50 6.94
CA SER A 677 -22.99 -32.12 6.17
C SER A 677 -23.63 -33.23 7.02
N ASN A 678 -24.96 -33.22 7.10
CA ASN A 678 -25.77 -34.25 7.77
C ASN A 678 -25.71 -35.62 7.05
#